data_AF-A0A960NJP0-F1
#
_entry.id   AF-A0A960NJP0-F1
#
_cell.length_a   1.000
_cell.length_b   1.000
_cell.length_c   1.000
_cell.angle_alpha   90.00
_cell.angle_beta   90.00
_cell.angle_gamma   90.00
#
_symmetry.space_group_name_H-M   'P 1'
#
loop_
_entity.id
_entity.type
_entity.pdbx_description
1 polymer ?
#
loop_
_entity_poly.entity_id
_entity_poly.type
_entity_poly.pdbx_seq_one_letter_code
_entity_poly.pdbx_strand_id
1 'polypeptide(L)'
;MKKRNTFVGIIVASILAGQQLANGEVMLQWFNTTWQQMIDTIPHLSEIGYGSIYVPVPNKAGSQWSVGYDLHDRFDLGDEDQNGTIATKYGTKHELIQLVALAHRFGIRVYFDNVMNHNSFGVPGYDENTPITLYPDMLPEDFHMVQVDGQFWRKSGSIQQHHYDTGDHQAIQHYTLSDLNDISNESGNWDIPGPDLSFVRQPTEPDKYPDYTDSSNFVADADGNKVFKFRDSDRSTGDPVSEDVNAYLNRAVRWTMHETKCDGFRFDAAKHVIPDFFGEWKDAGNWGSYLGYCGVIQAEFDAIHGFSDGDTRNSLFDEDAPRDDAMLFGEAVPHSNLDLFDYVRRGMRLLDFSYEGTASSTIDGWGNQKYAGNLLNLGPLGPDYGVMQPQNHDHPQFADMDMLSTWMILRDGISLVYTDGNNHALPDQWGRVFPEHGQGNYLGQYQNANVIDRLPMLIDTPGPESEITRAIWIHQQFVRGYDENKWSSDDVVVNQKVYPQNYNGTTYNQNEGAILLVAINNDRYSQETHYVNPFTHFRPGSLLFNYATRHNGWDQDEWVRVNTDWTINLRVPPGHYAAYSFMVPGRTAVEPSSPILIEQPAGSLVDLMPVIREDGEHGDTDWDDDGTPNDEDPVYVQRIHGSDPIRFVSRSDGLTVAAMIRLDEGIDINGNGIDNPIGEATDVYLGYEPMAFRFRRLGSTYFGEWDALVSDMDTTVDNESDFWDRANYEVEYEVTNVAANAFDEGYHMVRTRLFRKRLGGPNDGCDIYNTFTKTFYMDQYAPTGIFGYPQTGEALWSREYGMAIRSDDTVTEVMIHIDDNDP
;
A
#
# COMPACT_ATOMS: atom_id res chain seq x y z
N MET A 1 26.23 -62.43 3.75
CA MET A 1 25.50 -63.08 2.64
C MET A 1 24.08 -62.51 2.65
N LYS A 2 23.67 -61.86 1.54
CA LYS A 2 22.34 -61.26 1.20
C LYS A 2 21.87 -60.07 2.06
N LYS A 3 22.11 -58.80 1.68
CA LYS A 3 21.39 -57.92 0.71
C LYS A 3 19.87 -57.78 0.95
N ARG A 4 19.45 -56.59 1.38
CA ARG A 4 18.39 -55.80 0.70
C ARG A 4 18.48 -54.33 1.13
N ASN A 5 18.70 -53.47 0.13
CA ASN A 5 18.70 -52.01 0.22
C ASN A 5 17.27 -51.48 0.24
N THR A 6 16.99 -50.51 1.09
CA THR A 6 15.96 -49.50 0.86
C THR A 6 16.49 -48.21 1.47
N PHE A 7 16.93 -47.29 0.60
CA PHE A 7 17.27 -45.93 0.98
C PHE A 7 15.93 -45.21 1.23
N VAL A 8 15.67 -44.87 2.49
CA VAL A 8 14.64 -43.90 2.87
C VAL A 8 15.42 -42.63 3.18
N GLY A 9 15.33 -41.64 2.30
CA GLY A 9 15.79 -40.28 2.58
C GLY A 9 14.92 -39.72 3.69
N ILE A 10 15.51 -39.49 4.85
CA ILE A 10 14.86 -38.83 5.98
C ILE A 10 14.89 -37.33 5.68
N ILE A 11 13.75 -36.76 5.28
CA ILE A 11 13.51 -35.33 5.39
C ILE A 11 13.16 -35.08 6.87
N VAL A 12 14.10 -34.50 7.61
CA VAL A 12 13.82 -33.93 8.93
C VAL A 12 13.27 -32.53 8.67
N ALA A 13 11.95 -32.41 8.57
CA ALA A 13 11.27 -31.13 8.71
C ALA A 13 11.38 -30.72 10.19
N SER A 14 12.29 -29.80 10.47
CA SER A 14 12.41 -29.17 11.78
C SER A 14 11.54 -27.92 11.73
N ILE A 15 10.35 -28.00 12.33
CA ILE A 15 9.52 -26.83 12.62
C ILE A 15 10.25 -26.05 13.72
N LEU A 16 10.95 -25.01 13.32
CA LEU A 16 11.36 -23.90 14.17
C LEU A 16 10.66 -22.68 13.58
N ALA A 17 9.60 -22.23 14.26
CA ALA A 17 9.04 -20.91 14.03
C ALA A 17 10.15 -19.89 14.34
N GLY A 18 10.81 -19.40 13.30
CA GLY A 18 11.65 -18.21 13.39
C GLY A 18 10.74 -17.01 13.46
N GLN A 19 11.09 -16.02 14.28
CA GLN A 19 10.46 -14.71 14.19
C GLN A 19 10.63 -14.20 12.76
N GLN A 20 9.51 -14.00 12.08
CA GLN A 20 9.46 -13.44 10.74
C GLN A 20 9.79 -11.96 10.85
N LEU A 21 10.72 -11.50 10.02
CA LEU A 21 11.20 -10.12 9.97
C LEU A 21 10.85 -9.56 8.59
N ALA A 22 10.18 -8.42 8.61
CA ALA A 22 9.37 -7.87 7.55
C ALA A 22 10.07 -6.79 6.69
N ASN A 23 9.52 -6.51 5.51
CA ASN A 23 9.93 -5.40 4.65
C ASN A 23 9.26 -4.08 5.09
N GLY A 24 9.90 -2.96 4.75
CA GLY A 24 9.24 -1.66 4.79
C GLY A 24 8.03 -1.60 3.85
N GLU A 25 7.19 -0.57 4.02
CA GLU A 25 6.00 -0.35 3.23
C GLU A 25 6.06 1.02 2.54
N VAL A 26 5.76 1.04 1.24
CA VAL A 26 5.50 2.28 0.51
C VAL A 26 4.01 2.38 0.22
N MET A 27 3.40 3.43 0.76
CA MET A 27 1.99 3.74 0.65
C MET A 27 1.74 4.78 -0.44
N LEU A 28 0.71 4.61 -1.26
CA LEU A 28 0.26 5.62 -2.21
C LEU A 28 -1.00 6.31 -1.68
N GLN A 29 -0.95 7.60 -1.38
CA GLN A 29 -2.15 8.42 -1.25
C GLN A 29 -2.67 8.75 -2.64
N TRP A 30 -3.88 8.28 -2.95
CA TRP A 30 -4.43 8.33 -4.30
C TRP A 30 -5.79 8.99 -4.33
N PHE A 31 -5.80 10.27 -4.71
CA PHE A 31 -6.98 11.12 -4.69
C PHE A 31 -7.45 11.46 -6.10
N ASN A 32 -8.64 12.06 -6.21
CA ASN A 32 -9.20 12.57 -7.46
C ASN A 32 -9.25 11.55 -8.63
N THR A 33 -9.28 10.26 -8.34
CA THR A 33 -9.34 9.15 -9.31
C THR A 33 -10.57 8.29 -9.01
N THR A 34 -11.28 7.80 -10.02
CA THR A 34 -12.46 6.94 -9.82
C THR A 34 -12.04 5.52 -9.40
N TRP A 35 -12.95 4.79 -8.75
CA TRP A 35 -12.71 3.38 -8.39
C TRP A 35 -12.36 2.53 -9.60
N GLN A 36 -13.00 2.77 -10.75
CA GLN A 36 -12.70 2.08 -11.99
C GLN A 36 -11.28 2.38 -12.50
N GLN A 37 -10.88 3.65 -12.56
CA GLN A 37 -9.52 4.02 -12.95
C GLN A 37 -8.48 3.40 -12.00
N MET A 38 -8.79 3.32 -10.70
CA MET A 38 -7.92 2.64 -9.74
C MET A 38 -7.82 1.13 -10.04
N ILE A 39 -8.95 0.44 -10.28
CA ILE A 39 -9.00 -0.98 -10.64
C ILE A 39 -8.10 -1.27 -11.85
N ASP A 40 -8.20 -0.46 -12.90
CA ASP A 40 -7.43 -0.65 -14.14
C ASP A 40 -5.91 -0.43 -13.93
N THR A 41 -5.55 0.35 -12.90
CA THR A 41 -4.17 0.75 -12.60
C THR A 41 -3.49 -0.12 -11.53
N ILE A 42 -4.24 -0.84 -10.69
CA ILE A 42 -3.69 -1.74 -9.64
C ILE A 42 -2.62 -2.70 -10.17
N PRO A 43 -2.79 -3.39 -11.33
CA PRO A 43 -1.75 -4.27 -11.84
C PRO A 43 -0.41 -3.57 -12.06
N HIS A 44 -0.45 -2.32 -12.54
CA HIS A 44 0.75 -1.52 -12.76
C HIS A 44 1.40 -1.09 -11.43
N LEU A 45 0.62 -0.68 -10.43
CA LEU A 45 1.14 -0.32 -9.12
C LEU A 45 1.84 -1.49 -8.42
N SER A 46 1.28 -2.69 -8.55
CA SER A 46 1.87 -3.89 -7.95
C SER A 46 3.19 -4.29 -8.63
N GLU A 47 3.31 -4.09 -9.94
CA GLU A 47 4.56 -4.31 -10.68
C GLU A 47 5.67 -3.32 -10.29
N ILE A 48 5.32 -2.08 -9.96
CA ILE A 48 6.26 -1.08 -9.41
C ILE A 48 6.70 -1.47 -7.99
N GLY A 49 5.77 -2.00 -7.19
CA GLY A 49 6.05 -2.49 -5.84
C GLY A 49 5.43 -1.65 -4.72
N TYR A 50 4.32 -0.95 -4.97
CA TYR A 50 3.53 -0.35 -3.89
C TYR A 50 2.94 -1.46 -2.99
N GLY A 51 3.02 -1.27 -1.67
CA GLY A 51 2.50 -2.25 -0.70
C GLY A 51 1.11 -1.93 -0.17
N SER A 52 0.66 -0.68 -0.36
CA SER A 52 -0.65 -0.22 0.10
C SER A 52 -1.10 1.04 -0.63
N ILE A 53 -2.41 1.25 -0.66
CA ILE A 53 -3.04 2.49 -1.09
C ILE A 53 -3.84 3.10 0.05
N TYR A 54 -3.81 4.42 0.13
CA TYR A 54 -4.69 5.23 0.96
C TYR A 54 -5.59 6.04 0.01
N VAL A 55 -6.89 5.75 0.04
CA VAL A 55 -7.89 6.34 -0.86
C VAL A 55 -8.88 7.22 -0.09
N PRO A 56 -9.62 8.11 -0.78
CA PRO A 56 -10.48 9.10 -0.14
C PRO A 56 -11.65 8.48 0.62
N VAL A 57 -12.41 9.32 1.32
CA VAL A 57 -13.60 8.91 2.07
C VAL A 57 -14.58 8.20 1.11
N PRO A 58 -14.90 6.91 1.34
CA PRO A 58 -15.75 6.13 0.43
C PRO A 58 -17.25 6.41 0.62
N ASN A 59 -17.59 7.13 1.69
CA ASN A 59 -18.96 7.39 2.10
C ASN A 59 -19.60 8.56 1.33
N LYS A 60 -20.94 8.59 1.28
CA LYS A 60 -21.70 9.66 0.65
C LYS A 60 -21.44 11.00 1.35
N ALA A 61 -21.15 12.01 0.55
CA ALA A 61 -20.95 13.38 0.97
C ALA A 61 -22.06 14.30 0.46
N GLY A 62 -21.94 15.61 0.67
CA GLY A 62 -22.98 16.60 0.34
C GLY A 62 -23.41 16.66 -1.13
N SER A 63 -22.59 16.13 -2.06
CA SER A 63 -22.89 16.08 -3.48
C SER A 63 -22.04 15.04 -4.21
N GLN A 64 -22.37 14.75 -5.48
CA GLN A 64 -21.54 13.92 -6.36
C GLN A 64 -20.13 14.48 -6.60
N TRP A 65 -19.92 15.79 -6.41
CA TRP A 65 -18.63 16.46 -6.68
C TRP A 65 -17.79 16.64 -5.42
N SER A 66 -18.34 16.27 -4.27
CA SER A 66 -17.70 16.38 -2.97
C SER A 66 -16.51 15.42 -2.88
N VAL A 67 -15.39 15.91 -2.36
CA VAL A 67 -14.18 15.10 -2.15
C VAL A 67 -14.36 14.11 -0.99
N GLY A 68 -15.36 14.32 -0.12
CA GLY A 68 -15.73 13.37 0.92
C GLY A 68 -15.62 13.91 2.35
N TYR A 69 -14.83 14.96 2.57
CA TYR A 69 -14.64 15.57 3.89
C TYR A 69 -15.91 16.22 4.45
N ASP A 70 -16.80 16.67 3.57
CA ASP A 70 -18.17 17.10 3.89
C ASP A 70 -19.12 15.91 3.97
N LEU A 71 -18.72 14.90 4.77
CA LEU A 71 -19.40 13.62 4.96
C LEU A 71 -20.89 13.82 5.29
N HIS A 72 -21.75 13.08 4.60
CA HIS A 72 -23.19 13.13 4.76
C HIS A 72 -23.73 11.86 5.43
N ASP A 73 -23.59 10.69 4.81
CA ASP A 73 -24.10 9.43 5.35
C ASP A 73 -22.99 8.39 5.47
N ARG A 74 -22.73 7.97 6.71
CA ARG A 74 -21.70 6.99 7.08
C ARG A 74 -22.02 5.56 6.64
N PHE A 75 -23.26 5.29 6.26
CA PHE A 75 -23.74 3.97 5.87
C PHE A 75 -24.12 3.87 4.40
N ASP A 76 -23.83 4.90 3.60
CA ASP A 76 -23.97 4.90 2.14
C ASP A 76 -22.57 4.93 1.53
N LEU A 77 -22.16 3.84 0.87
CA LEU A 77 -20.86 3.70 0.19
C LEU A 77 -20.98 3.95 -1.32
N GLY A 78 -22.04 4.64 -1.74
CA GLY A 78 -22.37 4.83 -3.14
C GLY A 78 -23.37 3.80 -3.66
N ASP A 79 -24.32 3.39 -2.83
CA ASP A 79 -25.39 2.42 -3.15
C ASP A 79 -26.81 2.92 -2.85
N GLU A 80 -26.96 4.10 -2.23
CA GLU A 80 -28.25 4.75 -1.99
C GLU A 80 -28.41 6.04 -2.83
N ASP A 81 -29.64 6.31 -3.30
CA ASP A 81 -29.97 7.55 -4.02
C ASP A 81 -30.16 8.70 -3.02
N GLN A 82 -29.04 9.34 -2.68
CA GLN A 82 -28.95 10.45 -1.73
C GLN A 82 -28.16 11.61 -2.33
N ASN A 83 -28.53 12.85 -1.99
CA ASN A 83 -27.89 14.07 -2.53
C ASN A 83 -27.86 14.14 -4.07
N GLY A 84 -28.83 13.51 -4.72
CA GLY A 84 -29.03 13.54 -6.17
C GLY A 84 -28.14 12.56 -6.96
N THR A 85 -27.50 11.60 -6.29
CA THR A 85 -26.66 10.58 -6.91
C THR A 85 -26.66 9.27 -6.12
N ILE A 86 -26.51 8.14 -6.83
CA ILE A 86 -26.18 6.85 -6.20
C ILE A 86 -24.69 6.83 -5.87
N ALA A 87 -23.83 6.97 -6.89
CA ALA A 87 -22.38 6.98 -6.73
C ALA A 87 -21.88 8.16 -5.89
N THR A 88 -20.77 7.96 -5.18
CA THR A 88 -19.95 9.08 -4.66
C THR A 88 -19.23 9.78 -5.81
N LYS A 89 -18.32 10.72 -5.50
CA LYS A 89 -17.41 11.28 -6.51
C LYS A 89 -16.59 10.21 -7.23
N TYR A 90 -16.27 9.13 -6.52
CA TYR A 90 -15.30 8.14 -6.95
C TYR A 90 -15.94 6.93 -7.61
N GLY A 91 -17.19 6.61 -7.27
CA GLY A 91 -17.92 5.50 -7.87
C GLY A 91 -18.99 4.92 -6.94
N THR A 92 -19.41 3.71 -7.28
CA THR A 92 -20.41 2.92 -6.57
C THR A 92 -19.76 2.01 -5.53
N LYS A 93 -20.55 1.53 -4.56
CA LYS A 93 -20.11 0.50 -3.60
C LYS A 93 -19.60 -0.77 -4.29
N HIS A 94 -20.18 -1.13 -5.44
CA HIS A 94 -19.76 -2.32 -6.18
C HIS A 94 -18.33 -2.20 -6.69
N GLU A 95 -18.00 -1.09 -7.35
CA GLU A 95 -16.65 -0.79 -7.82
C GLU A 95 -15.67 -0.68 -6.66
N LEU A 96 -16.09 -0.09 -5.52
CA LEU A 96 -15.25 -0.03 -4.31
C LEU A 96 -14.87 -1.43 -3.79
N ILE A 97 -15.83 -2.35 -3.72
CA ILE A 97 -15.59 -3.74 -3.27
C ILE A 97 -14.68 -4.47 -4.27
N GLN A 98 -14.87 -4.25 -5.57
CA GLN A 98 -14.00 -4.81 -6.61
C GLN A 98 -12.56 -4.28 -6.51
N LEU A 99 -12.39 -2.98 -6.24
CA LEU A 99 -11.09 -2.36 -6.00
C LEU A 99 -10.36 -3.04 -4.83
N VAL A 100 -11.03 -3.19 -3.69
CA VAL A 100 -10.42 -3.84 -2.51
C VAL A 100 -10.06 -5.30 -2.82
N ALA A 101 -10.97 -6.06 -3.45
CA ALA A 101 -10.71 -7.45 -3.80
C ALA A 101 -9.52 -7.62 -4.77
N LEU A 102 -9.41 -6.74 -5.77
CA LEU A 102 -8.29 -6.76 -6.71
C LEU A 102 -6.98 -6.32 -6.05
N ALA A 103 -7.01 -5.25 -5.26
CA ALA A 103 -5.84 -4.78 -4.50
C ALA A 103 -5.32 -5.90 -3.58
N HIS A 104 -6.22 -6.55 -2.84
CA HIS A 104 -5.90 -7.72 -2.01
C HIS A 104 -5.29 -8.84 -2.81
N ARG A 105 -5.87 -9.24 -3.96
CA ARG A 105 -5.28 -10.27 -4.84
C ARG A 105 -3.84 -9.94 -5.23
N PHE A 106 -3.52 -8.66 -5.37
CA PHE A 106 -2.21 -8.17 -5.74
C PHE A 106 -1.29 -7.84 -4.54
N GLY A 107 -1.72 -8.13 -3.31
CA GLY A 107 -0.94 -7.86 -2.09
C GLY A 107 -0.83 -6.39 -1.74
N ILE A 108 -1.78 -5.59 -2.19
CA ILE A 108 -1.90 -4.17 -1.88
C ILE A 108 -2.97 -4.04 -0.81
N ARG A 109 -2.58 -3.53 0.37
CA ARG A 109 -3.53 -3.17 1.43
C ARG A 109 -4.26 -1.87 1.09
N VAL A 110 -5.51 -1.74 1.51
CA VAL A 110 -6.36 -0.59 1.22
C VAL A 110 -6.77 0.10 2.50
N TYR A 111 -6.42 1.38 2.62
CA TYR A 111 -6.78 2.24 3.74
C TYR A 111 -7.74 3.32 3.26
N PHE A 112 -8.82 3.53 4.00
CA PHE A 112 -9.79 4.59 3.67
C PHE A 112 -9.56 5.82 4.52
N ASP A 113 -9.75 7.00 3.93
CA ASP A 113 -9.96 8.19 4.75
C ASP A 113 -11.24 8.04 5.57
N ASN A 114 -11.21 8.58 6.79
CA ASN A 114 -12.28 8.46 7.75
C ASN A 114 -12.51 9.79 8.47
N VAL A 115 -13.69 10.37 8.23
CA VAL A 115 -14.13 11.61 8.86
C VAL A 115 -14.97 11.28 10.08
N MET A 116 -14.36 11.29 11.27
CA MET A 116 -15.07 11.10 12.54
C MET A 116 -15.42 12.44 13.22
N ASN A 117 -14.75 13.53 12.84
CA ASN A 117 -14.88 14.79 13.54
C ASN A 117 -16.28 15.39 13.42
N HIS A 118 -16.88 15.37 12.23
CA HIS A 118 -18.10 16.11 11.94
C HIS A 118 -19.01 15.39 10.95
N ASN A 119 -20.18 15.99 10.72
CA ASN A 119 -21.16 15.56 9.74
C ASN A 119 -21.80 16.78 9.08
N SER A 120 -22.05 16.72 7.77
CA SER A 120 -22.46 17.85 6.95
C SER A 120 -23.82 17.63 6.30
N PHE A 121 -24.53 18.76 6.12
CA PHE A 121 -25.83 18.86 5.43
C PHE A 121 -27.00 18.11 6.10
N GLY A 122 -28.22 18.43 5.64
CA GLY A 122 -29.42 17.72 6.04
C GLY A 122 -29.78 16.65 5.02
N VAL A 123 -30.38 15.55 5.47
CA VAL A 123 -30.79 14.44 4.60
C VAL A 123 -32.02 14.86 3.77
N PRO A 124 -31.97 14.78 2.43
CA PRO A 124 -33.10 15.14 1.58
C PRO A 124 -34.39 14.43 2.00
N GLY A 125 -35.46 15.20 2.24
CA GLY A 125 -36.75 14.68 2.71
C GLY A 125 -36.92 14.64 4.23
N TYR A 126 -35.87 14.97 4.97
CA TYR A 126 -35.88 15.14 6.43
C TYR A 126 -35.50 16.59 6.78
N ASP A 127 -36.17 17.16 7.76
CA ASP A 127 -36.05 18.56 8.17
C ASP A 127 -35.86 18.70 9.68
N GLU A 128 -35.74 19.93 10.17
CA GLU A 128 -35.59 20.23 11.61
C GLU A 128 -36.78 19.77 12.47
N ASN A 129 -37.89 19.36 11.86
CA ASN A 129 -39.09 18.85 12.55
C ASN A 129 -39.14 17.31 12.56
N THR A 130 -38.23 16.64 11.84
CA THR A 130 -38.11 15.20 11.85
C THR A 130 -37.66 14.75 13.25
N PRO A 131 -38.37 13.82 13.91
CA PRO A 131 -37.92 13.30 15.20
C PRO A 131 -36.51 12.76 15.08
N ILE A 132 -35.63 13.14 16.02
CA ILE A 132 -34.22 12.70 16.03
C ILE A 132 -34.07 11.19 15.84
N THR A 133 -34.98 10.38 16.39
CA THR A 133 -34.99 8.90 16.27
C THR A 133 -35.37 8.36 14.89
N LEU A 134 -35.89 9.21 14.00
CA LEU A 134 -36.30 8.86 12.63
C LEU A 134 -35.40 9.51 11.59
N TYR A 135 -34.54 10.45 11.99
CA TYR A 135 -33.52 10.99 11.10
C TYR A 135 -32.53 9.86 10.77
N PRO A 136 -32.27 9.57 9.49
CA PRO A 136 -31.48 8.39 9.10
C PRO A 136 -30.00 8.52 9.48
N ASP A 137 -29.56 9.75 9.77
CA ASP A 137 -28.20 10.07 10.17
C ASP A 137 -28.17 11.14 11.30
N MET A 138 -27.04 11.78 11.60
CA MET A 138 -26.89 12.77 12.66
C MET A 138 -27.26 14.19 12.16
N LEU A 139 -28.33 14.76 12.74
CA LEU A 139 -28.71 16.16 12.52
C LEU A 139 -27.57 17.09 12.99
N PRO A 140 -27.05 17.98 12.12
CA PRO A 140 -25.98 18.92 12.48
C PRO A 140 -26.33 19.97 13.55
N GLU A 141 -27.42 19.83 14.29
CA GLU A 141 -27.86 20.83 15.28
C GLU A 141 -27.95 20.31 16.72
N ASP A 142 -27.71 19.02 16.94
CA ASP A 142 -28.19 18.35 18.16
C ASP A 142 -27.20 18.36 19.33
N PHE A 143 -25.90 18.60 19.09
CA PHE A 143 -24.88 18.09 20.01
C PHE A 143 -24.21 19.13 20.95
N HIS A 144 -24.29 20.44 20.67
CA HIS A 144 -23.75 21.49 21.57
C HIS A 144 -24.83 22.33 22.24
N MET A 145 -25.91 21.70 22.70
CA MET A 145 -27.01 22.41 23.33
C MET A 145 -26.66 22.79 24.78
N VAL A 146 -26.61 24.09 25.08
CA VAL A 146 -26.50 24.63 26.43
C VAL A 146 -27.86 25.06 26.96
N GLN A 147 -28.15 24.72 28.22
CA GLN A 147 -29.37 25.17 28.87
C GLN A 147 -29.24 26.63 29.28
N VAL A 148 -30.12 27.49 28.75
CA VAL A 148 -30.18 28.91 29.13
C VAL A 148 -31.23 29.09 30.20
N ASP A 149 -30.78 29.57 31.37
CA ASP A 149 -31.63 29.96 32.49
C ASP A 149 -32.65 28.87 32.93
N GLY A 150 -32.35 27.60 32.68
CA GLY A 150 -33.23 26.47 33.01
C GLY A 150 -34.54 26.42 32.20
N GLN A 151 -34.68 27.22 31.14
CA GLN A 151 -35.94 27.44 30.43
C GLN A 151 -35.98 26.84 29.03
N PHE A 152 -34.86 26.90 28.29
CA PHE A 152 -34.76 26.35 26.94
C PHE A 152 -33.30 26.06 26.58
N TRP A 153 -33.10 25.15 25.63
CA TRP A 153 -31.80 24.77 25.10
C TRP A 153 -31.47 25.59 23.85
N ARG A 154 -30.20 25.97 23.65
CA ARG A 154 -29.70 26.62 22.44
C ARG A 154 -28.28 26.14 22.13
N LYS A 155 -27.81 26.29 20.88
CA LYS A 155 -26.41 26.04 20.53
C LYS A 155 -25.45 26.90 21.37
N SER A 156 -24.31 26.33 21.77
CA SER A 156 -23.17 27.12 22.27
C SER A 156 -22.69 28.08 21.16
N GLY A 157 -22.03 29.18 21.53
CA GLY A 157 -21.59 30.18 20.54
C GLY A 157 -20.56 29.60 19.56
N SER A 158 -20.31 30.31 18.45
CA SER A 158 -19.22 29.93 17.52
C SER A 158 -17.85 30.11 18.19
N ILE A 159 -16.86 29.32 17.77
CA ILE A 159 -15.47 29.48 18.20
C ILE A 159 -15.03 30.93 17.99
N GLN A 160 -14.53 31.56 19.05
CA GLN A 160 -13.90 32.86 18.90
C GLN A 160 -12.54 32.67 18.22
N GLN A 161 -12.25 33.46 17.18
CA GLN A 161 -10.99 33.43 16.40
C GLN A 161 -9.73 33.27 17.27
N HIS A 162 -9.71 33.90 18.45
CA HIS A 162 -8.56 33.79 19.34
C HIS A 162 -8.30 32.36 19.86
N HIS A 163 -9.32 31.54 20.11
CA HIS A 163 -9.14 30.14 20.53
C HIS A 163 -8.62 29.28 19.39
N TYR A 164 -9.04 29.57 18.15
CA TYR A 164 -8.49 28.96 16.94
C TYR A 164 -7.01 29.34 16.77
N ASP A 165 -6.69 30.63 16.86
CA ASP A 165 -5.32 31.14 16.70
C ASP A 165 -4.37 30.67 17.82
N THR A 166 -4.88 30.40 19.02
CA THR A 166 -4.09 29.85 20.14
C THR A 166 -4.10 28.33 20.20
N GLY A 167 -4.96 27.66 19.43
CA GLY A 167 -5.33 26.24 19.57
C GLY A 167 -5.64 25.85 21.01
N ASP A 168 -6.51 26.63 21.65
CA ASP A 168 -7.01 26.34 22.99
C ASP A 168 -8.06 25.21 22.88
N HIS A 169 -7.59 23.96 22.83
CA HIS A 169 -8.43 22.79 22.56
C HIS A 169 -9.57 22.61 23.56
N GLN A 170 -9.35 22.92 24.85
CA GLN A 170 -10.45 22.89 25.82
C GLN A 170 -11.54 23.88 25.46
N ALA A 171 -11.19 25.08 24.98
CA ALA A 171 -12.18 26.03 24.51
C ALA A 171 -12.80 25.61 23.16
N ILE A 172 -11.99 25.14 22.20
CA ILE A 172 -12.47 24.66 20.88
C ILE A 172 -13.49 23.53 21.07
N GLN A 173 -13.23 22.58 21.98
CA GLN A 173 -14.11 21.46 22.35
C GLN A 173 -15.46 21.89 22.98
N HIS A 174 -15.66 23.18 23.27
CA HIS A 174 -16.89 23.70 23.89
C HIS A 174 -17.68 24.66 22.98
N TYR A 175 -17.17 24.95 21.78
CA TYR A 175 -17.77 25.91 20.84
C TYR A 175 -17.94 25.29 19.46
N THR A 176 -18.95 25.74 18.72
CA THR A 176 -19.22 25.19 17.39
C THR A 176 -18.23 25.72 16.35
N LEU A 177 -17.71 24.85 15.50
CA LEU A 177 -16.96 25.21 14.29
C LEU A 177 -17.94 25.66 13.21
N SER A 178 -18.41 26.91 13.23
CA SER A 178 -19.24 27.46 12.12
C SER A 178 -20.35 26.51 11.62
N ASP A 179 -21.19 26.01 12.53
CA ASP A 179 -22.25 25.01 12.25
C ASP A 179 -21.79 23.62 11.75
N LEU A 180 -20.48 23.35 11.71
CA LEU A 180 -19.89 22.01 11.63
C LEU A 180 -19.67 21.50 13.07
N ASN A 181 -20.29 20.37 13.41
CA ASN A 181 -20.29 19.84 14.78
C ASN A 181 -19.11 18.90 15.05
N ASP A 182 -18.47 19.01 16.21
CA ASP A 182 -17.44 18.09 16.70
C ASP A 182 -18.04 16.82 17.34
N ILE A 183 -18.75 16.01 16.55
CA ILE A 183 -19.57 14.88 17.02
C ILE A 183 -18.80 13.82 17.81
N SER A 184 -17.51 13.63 17.52
CA SER A 184 -16.64 12.64 18.20
C SER A 184 -16.24 13.07 19.62
N ASN A 185 -16.48 14.33 19.98
CA ASN A 185 -16.22 14.86 21.32
C ASN A 185 -17.42 14.69 22.27
N GLU A 186 -18.56 14.19 21.78
CA GLU A 186 -19.84 14.08 22.49
C GLU A 186 -19.91 12.89 23.47
N SER A 187 -18.76 12.46 23.97
CA SER A 187 -18.67 11.37 24.94
C SER A 187 -19.14 11.83 26.33
N GLY A 188 -20.05 11.04 26.89
CA GLY A 188 -20.90 11.38 28.02
C GLY A 188 -20.29 11.55 29.41
N ASN A 189 -19.14 12.20 29.55
CA ASN A 189 -18.58 12.43 30.89
C ASN A 189 -17.72 13.70 31.05
N TRP A 190 -17.80 14.67 30.15
CA TRP A 190 -16.94 15.85 30.21
C TRP A 190 -17.76 17.12 30.49
N ASP A 191 -18.03 17.36 31.78
CA ASP A 191 -18.39 18.64 32.42
C ASP A 191 -19.46 19.55 31.76
N ILE A 192 -20.27 19.06 30.83
CA ILE A 192 -21.54 19.70 30.43
C ILE A 192 -22.67 19.06 31.25
N PRO A 193 -23.42 19.84 32.06
CA PRO A 193 -24.55 19.29 32.81
C PRO A 193 -25.71 18.87 31.88
N GLY A 194 -25.89 17.56 31.64
CA GLY A 194 -27.01 16.98 30.90
C GLY A 194 -26.94 15.45 30.83
N PRO A 195 -28.06 14.72 30.62
CA PRO A 195 -28.03 13.30 30.28
C PRO A 195 -27.57 13.11 28.83
N ASP A 196 -26.72 12.11 28.58
CA ASP A 196 -26.26 11.78 27.23
C ASP A 196 -27.44 11.36 26.35
N LEU A 197 -27.45 11.89 25.12
CA LEU A 197 -28.42 11.49 24.12
C LEU A 197 -28.08 10.08 23.65
N SER A 198 -29.00 9.15 23.87
CA SER A 198 -28.95 7.80 23.31
C SER A 198 -30.27 7.46 22.64
N PHE A 199 -30.18 6.81 21.48
CA PHE A 199 -31.32 6.44 20.65
C PHE A 199 -30.97 5.24 19.75
N VAL A 200 -32.00 4.56 19.24
CA VAL A 200 -31.83 3.52 18.22
C VAL A 200 -31.81 4.20 16.85
N ARG A 201 -30.70 4.05 16.12
CA ARG A 201 -30.58 4.50 14.72
C ARG A 201 -31.00 3.39 13.75
N GLN A 202 -31.38 3.72 12.51
CA GLN A 202 -31.64 2.73 11.45
C GLN A 202 -32.39 1.44 11.93
N PRO A 203 -33.49 1.55 12.71
CA PRO A 203 -34.09 0.40 13.39
C PRO A 203 -34.70 -0.65 12.44
N THR A 204 -34.79 -0.33 11.15
CA THR A 204 -35.31 -1.19 10.08
C THR A 204 -34.23 -1.82 9.22
N GLU A 205 -32.96 -1.59 9.54
CA GLU A 205 -31.79 -2.01 8.74
C GLU A 205 -30.88 -2.89 9.60
N PRO A 206 -31.30 -4.13 9.91
CA PRO A 206 -30.55 -5.04 10.78
C PRO A 206 -29.18 -5.41 10.23
N ASP A 207 -28.96 -5.27 8.92
CA ASP A 207 -27.66 -5.50 8.26
C ASP A 207 -26.58 -4.49 8.66
N LYS A 208 -26.99 -3.31 9.18
CA LYS A 208 -26.11 -2.27 9.73
C LYS A 208 -25.76 -2.48 11.21
N TYR A 209 -26.16 -3.62 11.80
CA TYR A 209 -25.95 -3.96 13.22
C TYR A 209 -25.25 -5.31 13.43
N PRO A 210 -24.38 -5.43 14.45
CA PRO A 210 -23.93 -6.74 14.94
C PRO A 210 -25.08 -7.58 15.51
N ASP A 211 -24.90 -8.91 15.56
CA ASP A 211 -25.79 -9.79 16.33
C ASP A 211 -25.30 -9.82 17.79
N TYR A 212 -26.04 -9.12 18.64
CA TYR A 212 -25.82 -9.02 20.09
C TYR A 212 -26.51 -10.14 20.88
N THR A 213 -27.50 -10.80 20.29
CA THR A 213 -28.26 -11.88 20.95
C THR A 213 -27.49 -13.19 21.02
N ASP A 214 -26.56 -13.44 20.09
CA ASP A 214 -25.66 -14.57 20.15
C ASP A 214 -24.48 -14.30 21.08
N SER A 215 -24.60 -14.81 22.31
CA SER A 215 -23.56 -14.71 23.35
C SER A 215 -22.21 -15.35 23.00
N SER A 216 -22.09 -16.04 21.86
CA SER A 216 -20.84 -16.61 21.34
C SER A 216 -20.26 -15.86 20.13
N ASN A 217 -20.97 -14.87 19.60
CA ASN A 217 -20.62 -14.13 18.39
C ASN A 217 -19.79 -12.87 18.68
N PHE A 218 -18.63 -13.02 19.31
CA PHE A 218 -17.74 -11.90 19.65
C PHE A 218 -16.27 -12.25 19.46
N VAL A 219 -15.42 -11.24 19.25
CA VAL A 219 -13.99 -11.29 19.58
C VAL A 219 -13.77 -10.64 20.94
N ALA A 220 -12.76 -11.10 21.66
CA ALA A 220 -12.38 -10.52 22.94
C ALA A 220 -10.89 -10.33 23.06
N ASP A 221 -10.52 -9.21 23.67
CA ASP A 221 -9.12 -8.91 23.95
C ASP A 221 -8.63 -9.63 25.22
N ALA A 222 -7.34 -9.44 25.53
CA ALA A 222 -6.71 -10.02 26.71
C ALA A 222 -7.31 -9.52 28.05
N ASP A 223 -7.89 -8.32 28.05
CA ASP A 223 -8.57 -7.71 29.20
C ASP A 223 -10.03 -8.22 29.36
N GLY A 224 -10.54 -8.96 28.37
CA GLY A 224 -11.87 -9.56 28.35
C GLY A 224 -12.97 -8.64 27.81
N ASN A 225 -12.60 -7.49 27.23
CA ASN A 225 -13.55 -6.63 26.52
C ASN A 225 -14.04 -7.36 25.27
N LYS A 226 -15.33 -7.23 24.96
CA LYS A 226 -15.98 -7.98 23.88
C LYS A 226 -16.50 -7.05 22.81
N VAL A 227 -16.23 -7.41 21.55
CA VAL A 227 -16.78 -6.77 20.37
C VAL A 227 -17.60 -7.80 19.60
N PHE A 228 -18.90 -7.57 19.49
CA PHE A 228 -19.84 -8.48 18.82
C PHE A 228 -19.71 -8.36 17.30
N LYS A 229 -19.68 -9.49 16.58
CA LYS A 229 -19.43 -9.54 15.14
C LYS A 229 -20.70 -9.29 14.31
N PHE A 230 -20.55 -8.71 13.12
CA PHE A 230 -21.57 -8.81 12.08
C PHE A 230 -21.63 -10.24 11.53
N ARG A 231 -22.76 -10.64 10.93
CA ARG A 231 -22.95 -12.00 10.38
C ARG A 231 -23.00 -12.00 8.86
N ASP A 232 -21.97 -12.49 8.21
CA ASP A 232 -21.92 -12.61 6.75
C ASP A 232 -23.05 -13.50 6.17
N SER A 233 -23.37 -14.62 6.83
CA SER A 233 -24.32 -15.59 6.29
C SER A 233 -25.81 -15.24 6.52
N ASP A 234 -26.11 -14.34 7.45
CA ASP A 234 -27.48 -13.93 7.77
C ASP A 234 -27.50 -12.49 8.31
N ARG A 235 -27.52 -11.53 7.39
CA ARG A 235 -27.56 -10.09 7.70
C ARG A 235 -28.90 -9.63 8.28
N SER A 236 -29.92 -10.49 8.30
CA SER A 236 -31.23 -10.15 8.83
C SER A 236 -31.33 -10.24 10.36
N THR A 237 -30.27 -10.73 11.02
CA THR A 237 -30.26 -11.00 12.47
C THR A 237 -29.48 -9.98 13.29
N GLY A 238 -29.00 -8.89 12.70
CA GLY A 238 -28.40 -7.82 13.51
C GLY A 238 -29.46 -7.21 14.44
N ASP A 239 -29.02 -6.79 15.63
CA ASP A 239 -29.93 -6.28 16.67
C ASP A 239 -29.81 -4.76 16.79
N PRO A 240 -30.80 -3.99 16.32
CA PRO A 240 -30.85 -2.55 16.60
C PRO A 240 -30.91 -2.29 18.11
N VAL A 241 -29.90 -1.59 18.62
CA VAL A 241 -29.75 -1.25 20.04
C VAL A 241 -29.71 0.26 20.22
N SER A 242 -29.97 0.71 21.45
CA SER A 242 -29.83 2.14 21.79
C SER A 242 -28.34 2.45 21.94
N GLU A 243 -27.87 3.44 21.18
CA GLU A 243 -26.48 3.85 21.11
C GLU A 243 -26.36 5.32 21.52
N ASP A 244 -25.27 5.68 22.19
CA ASP A 244 -24.80 7.06 22.24
C ASP A 244 -24.04 7.41 20.95
N VAL A 245 -23.60 8.67 20.83
CA VAL A 245 -22.90 9.14 19.62
C VAL A 245 -21.61 8.35 19.37
N ASN A 246 -20.85 8.01 20.42
CA ASN A 246 -19.62 7.24 20.27
C ASN A 246 -19.88 5.81 19.80
N ALA A 247 -20.88 5.14 20.38
CA ALA A 247 -21.29 3.80 19.97
C ALA A 247 -21.78 3.79 18.51
N TYR A 248 -22.50 4.84 18.07
CA TYR A 248 -22.88 5.01 16.67
C TYR A 248 -21.67 5.15 15.74
N LEU A 249 -20.69 5.99 16.09
CA LEU A 249 -19.47 6.18 15.31
C LEU A 249 -18.64 4.89 15.24
N ASN A 250 -18.50 4.21 16.38
CA ASN A 250 -17.86 2.89 16.47
C ASN A 250 -18.56 1.87 15.56
N ARG A 251 -19.89 1.82 15.54
CA ARG A 251 -20.63 0.92 14.65
C ARG A 251 -20.44 1.28 13.18
N ALA A 252 -20.47 2.57 12.85
CA ALA A 252 -20.31 3.05 11.48
C ALA A 252 -18.96 2.65 10.86
N VAL A 253 -17.85 2.91 11.55
CA VAL A 253 -16.51 2.58 11.02
C VAL A 253 -16.30 1.07 10.88
N ARG A 254 -16.84 0.30 11.84
CA ARG A 254 -16.79 -1.17 11.77
C ARG A 254 -17.64 -1.70 10.64
N TRP A 255 -18.84 -1.13 10.42
CA TRP A 255 -19.69 -1.52 9.30
C TRP A 255 -18.97 -1.24 7.96
N THR A 256 -18.35 -0.07 7.80
CA THR A 256 -17.55 0.24 6.60
C THR A 256 -16.47 -0.81 6.38
N MET A 257 -15.63 -1.09 7.39
CA MET A 257 -14.59 -2.13 7.30
C MET A 257 -15.18 -3.51 7.00
N HIS A 258 -16.32 -3.84 7.60
CA HIS A 258 -16.97 -5.12 7.41
C HIS A 258 -17.52 -5.30 5.99
N GLU A 259 -18.06 -4.25 5.38
CA GLU A 259 -18.61 -4.28 4.03
C GLU A 259 -17.53 -4.32 2.95
N THR A 260 -16.45 -3.58 3.14
CA THR A 260 -15.41 -3.41 2.12
C THR A 260 -14.24 -4.36 2.29
N LYS A 261 -14.05 -4.88 3.51
CA LYS A 261 -12.86 -5.62 3.93
C LYS A 261 -11.56 -4.80 3.84
N CYS A 262 -11.63 -3.48 4.01
CA CYS A 262 -10.43 -2.63 4.01
C CYS A 262 -9.49 -2.96 5.19
N ASP A 263 -8.21 -2.63 5.04
CA ASP A 263 -7.14 -3.04 5.96
C ASP A 263 -6.81 -1.99 7.03
N GLY A 264 -7.52 -0.86 7.04
CA GLY A 264 -7.21 0.24 7.94
C GLY A 264 -7.85 1.56 7.54
N PHE A 265 -7.53 2.60 8.30
CA PHE A 265 -8.05 3.94 8.12
C PHE A 265 -7.00 5.03 8.34
N ARG A 266 -7.06 6.06 7.50
CA ARG A 266 -6.50 7.38 7.78
C ARG A 266 -7.56 8.21 8.49
N PHE A 267 -7.25 8.74 9.67
CA PHE A 267 -8.18 9.55 10.45
C PHE A 267 -8.03 11.04 10.10
N ASP A 268 -9.06 11.59 9.47
CA ASP A 268 -9.15 12.99 9.12
C ASP A 268 -9.27 13.87 10.36
N ALA A 269 -8.58 15.02 10.36
CA ALA A 269 -8.76 16.03 11.39
C ALA A 269 -8.58 15.50 12.84
N ALA A 270 -7.76 14.45 13.05
CA ALA A 270 -7.63 13.79 14.36
C ALA A 270 -7.23 14.75 15.49
N LYS A 271 -6.49 15.81 15.19
CA LYS A 271 -6.16 16.93 16.11
C LYS A 271 -7.38 17.66 16.72
N HIS A 272 -8.57 17.53 16.13
CA HIS A 272 -9.82 18.12 16.61
C HIS A 272 -10.64 17.18 17.50
N VAL A 273 -10.23 15.90 17.57
CA VAL A 273 -10.89 14.86 18.33
C VAL A 273 -10.16 14.65 19.65
N ILE A 274 -10.91 14.56 20.76
CA ILE A 274 -10.32 14.26 22.06
C ILE A 274 -9.60 12.91 21.99
N PRO A 275 -8.36 12.82 22.50
CA PRO A 275 -7.62 11.56 22.44
C PRO A 275 -8.44 10.37 22.99
N ASP A 276 -9.13 10.52 24.12
CA ASP A 276 -9.92 9.44 24.76
C ASP A 276 -10.97 8.76 23.87
N PHE A 277 -11.44 9.43 22.81
CA PHE A 277 -12.32 8.81 21.82
C PHE A 277 -11.65 7.62 21.12
N PHE A 278 -10.36 7.73 20.80
CA PHE A 278 -9.63 6.74 20.01
C PHE A 278 -9.37 5.45 20.79
N GLY A 279 -9.26 5.50 22.10
CA GLY A 279 -8.90 4.33 22.88
C GLY A 279 -8.55 4.62 24.32
N GLU A 280 -8.47 3.55 25.09
CA GLU A 280 -7.89 3.60 26.42
C GLU A 280 -6.42 4.02 26.35
N TRP A 281 -5.99 4.82 27.33
CA TRP A 281 -4.58 5.10 27.51
C TRP A 281 -3.81 3.82 27.88
N LYS A 282 -2.92 3.38 26.99
CA LYS A 282 -1.96 2.31 27.29
C LYS A 282 -0.53 2.82 27.16
N ASP A 283 0.39 2.21 27.90
CA ASP A 283 1.81 2.46 27.73
C ASP A 283 2.26 1.98 26.34
N ALA A 284 3.25 2.66 25.76
CA ALA A 284 3.80 2.28 24.46
C ALA A 284 4.29 0.82 24.46
N GLY A 285 3.79 0.02 23.52
CA GLY A 285 4.04 -1.43 23.43
C GLY A 285 3.06 -2.31 24.22
N ASN A 286 1.94 -1.76 24.71
CA ASN A 286 0.87 -2.53 25.37
C ASN A 286 -0.52 -2.18 24.78
N TRP A 287 -0.69 -2.38 23.48
CA TRP A 287 -1.83 -1.88 22.72
C TRP A 287 -3.07 -2.78 22.70
N GLY A 288 -3.08 -3.84 23.50
CA GLY A 288 -4.01 -4.97 23.45
C GLY A 288 -5.47 -4.73 23.87
N SER A 289 -6.04 -3.53 23.72
CA SER A 289 -7.41 -3.21 24.14
C SER A 289 -8.32 -2.91 22.95
N TYR A 290 -9.49 -3.56 22.92
CA TYR A 290 -10.56 -3.32 21.96
C TYR A 290 -11.50 -2.17 22.34
N LEU A 291 -11.16 -1.39 23.38
CA LEU A 291 -11.94 -0.20 23.77
C LEU A 291 -11.59 1.03 22.91
N GLY A 292 -12.61 1.86 22.67
CA GLY A 292 -12.50 3.09 21.87
C GLY A 292 -12.44 2.84 20.37
N TYR A 293 -12.36 3.91 19.60
CA TYR A 293 -12.49 3.89 18.14
C TYR A 293 -11.45 2.98 17.45
N CYS A 294 -10.17 3.12 17.80
CA CYS A 294 -9.10 2.27 17.25
C CYS A 294 -9.24 0.82 17.70
N GLY A 295 -9.64 0.59 18.96
CA GLY A 295 -9.80 -0.76 19.50
C GLY A 295 -10.92 -1.55 18.82
N VAL A 296 -12.06 -0.92 18.54
CA VAL A 296 -13.17 -1.60 17.86
C VAL A 296 -12.92 -1.82 16.37
N ILE A 297 -12.11 -0.96 15.73
CA ILE A 297 -11.65 -1.17 14.35
C ILE A 297 -10.76 -2.40 14.29
N GLN A 298 -9.77 -2.48 15.18
CA GLN A 298 -8.90 -3.66 15.25
C GLN A 298 -9.71 -4.94 15.48
N ALA A 299 -10.65 -4.91 16.42
CA ALA A 299 -11.50 -6.06 16.70
C ALA A 299 -12.30 -6.52 15.46
N GLU A 300 -12.74 -5.57 14.63
CA GLU A 300 -13.41 -5.89 13.37
C GLU A 300 -12.42 -6.46 12.35
N PHE A 301 -11.23 -5.86 12.21
CA PHE A 301 -10.14 -6.34 11.35
C PHE A 301 -9.81 -7.82 11.67
N ASP A 302 -9.57 -8.12 12.95
CA ASP A 302 -9.31 -9.50 13.40
C ASP A 302 -10.47 -10.43 13.06
N ALA A 303 -11.71 -9.95 13.22
CA ALA A 303 -12.90 -10.74 12.95
C ALA A 303 -13.08 -11.08 11.46
N ILE A 304 -12.81 -10.13 10.55
CA ILE A 304 -13.02 -10.31 9.11
C ILE A 304 -11.85 -11.01 8.42
N HIS A 305 -10.63 -10.86 8.92
CA HIS A 305 -9.42 -11.47 8.36
C HIS A 305 -9.03 -12.78 9.06
N GLY A 306 -9.65 -13.08 10.22
CA GLY A 306 -9.51 -14.36 10.91
C GLY A 306 -8.32 -14.44 11.86
N PHE A 307 -7.88 -13.30 12.40
CA PHE A 307 -6.78 -13.24 13.36
C PHE A 307 -7.21 -13.60 14.77
N SER A 308 -6.26 -14.18 15.52
CA SER A 308 -6.44 -14.52 16.92
C SER A 308 -5.08 -14.57 17.61
N ASP A 309 -4.34 -13.48 17.60
CA ASP A 309 -3.17 -13.32 18.43
C ASP A 309 -3.55 -12.64 19.76
N GLY A 310 -2.68 -12.75 20.75
CA GLY A 310 -2.92 -12.19 22.09
C GLY A 310 -2.47 -10.74 22.22
N ASP A 311 -1.81 -10.23 21.18
CA ASP A 311 -1.60 -8.82 20.94
C ASP A 311 -2.78 -8.32 20.11
N THR A 312 -2.93 -7.01 19.95
CA THR A 312 -3.95 -6.50 19.04
C THR A 312 -3.42 -5.42 18.12
N ARG A 313 -2.20 -4.88 18.28
CA ARG A 313 -1.71 -3.74 17.46
C ARG A 313 -0.18 -3.67 17.41
N ASN A 314 0.55 -4.79 17.48
CA ASN A 314 2.01 -4.72 17.41
C ASN A 314 2.51 -4.37 16.02
N SER A 315 1.94 -4.96 14.97
CA SER A 315 2.38 -4.79 13.60
C SER A 315 1.97 -3.43 13.05
N LEU A 316 1.07 -2.74 13.75
CA LEU A 316 0.89 -1.31 13.58
C LEU A 316 2.16 -0.53 13.94
N PHE A 317 2.93 -0.88 14.97
CA PHE A 317 4.10 -0.10 15.42
C PHE A 317 5.46 -0.79 15.18
N ASP A 318 5.46 -2.08 14.89
CA ASP A 318 6.64 -2.87 14.56
C ASP A 318 6.63 -3.16 13.07
N GLU A 319 7.54 -2.53 12.34
CA GLU A 319 7.66 -2.72 10.89
C GLU A 319 8.22 -4.08 10.52
N ASP A 320 8.87 -4.75 11.48
CA ASP A 320 9.44 -6.08 11.33
C ASP A 320 8.41 -7.18 11.61
N ALA A 321 7.22 -6.87 12.16
CA ALA A 321 6.18 -7.85 12.46
C ALA A 321 5.32 -8.24 11.23
N PRO A 322 4.78 -9.48 11.21
CA PRO A 322 3.64 -9.87 10.36
C PRO A 322 2.55 -8.80 10.39
N ARG A 323 2.04 -8.33 9.24
CA ARG A 323 0.98 -7.31 9.18
C ARG A 323 -0.40 -7.92 9.39
N ASP A 324 -0.67 -8.32 10.61
CA ASP A 324 -1.93 -8.88 11.10
C ASP A 324 -2.76 -7.90 11.94
N ASP A 325 -2.42 -6.61 11.87
CA ASP A 325 -3.19 -5.53 12.50
C ASP A 325 -3.68 -4.48 11.51
N ALA A 326 -4.77 -3.81 11.90
CA ALA A 326 -5.32 -2.70 11.13
C ALA A 326 -4.31 -1.53 11.08
N MET A 327 -4.05 -1.01 9.88
CA MET A 327 -3.24 0.20 9.72
C MET A 327 -4.05 1.44 10.11
N LEU A 328 -3.70 2.06 11.23
CA LEU A 328 -4.40 3.21 11.78
C LEU A 328 -3.46 4.40 11.90
N PHE A 329 -3.73 5.49 11.20
CA PHE A 329 -2.90 6.70 11.31
C PHE A 329 -3.71 7.98 11.17
N GLY A 330 -3.35 9.02 11.92
CA GLY A 330 -4.11 10.26 11.98
C GLY A 330 -3.30 11.51 11.70
N GLU A 331 -4.01 12.58 11.33
CA GLU A 331 -3.46 13.92 11.26
C GLU A 331 -3.42 14.56 12.67
N ALA A 332 -2.27 14.49 13.35
CA ALA A 332 -2.06 15.18 14.62
C ALA A 332 -0.83 16.11 14.56
N VAL A 333 -0.94 17.27 15.21
CA VAL A 333 0.15 18.23 15.39
C VAL A 333 0.33 18.53 16.89
N PRO A 334 1.58 18.68 17.37
CA PRO A 334 1.83 18.95 18.79
C PRO A 334 1.32 20.34 19.15
N HIS A 335 0.51 20.45 20.21
CA HIS A 335 -0.03 21.72 20.70
C HIS A 335 0.27 21.94 22.18
N SER A 336 0.09 23.17 22.67
CA SER A 336 0.58 23.60 23.99
C SER A 336 0.15 22.76 25.21
N ASN A 337 -0.92 21.96 25.09
CA ASN A 337 -1.49 21.14 26.18
C ASN A 337 -1.66 19.64 25.83
N LEU A 338 -1.24 19.18 24.64
CA LEU A 338 -1.38 17.79 24.20
C LEU A 338 -0.08 17.29 23.57
N ASP A 339 0.38 16.13 24.03
CA ASP A 339 1.55 15.45 23.48
C ASP A 339 1.10 14.59 22.28
N LEU A 340 1.86 14.59 21.18
CA LEU A 340 1.62 13.68 20.06
C LEU A 340 1.53 12.22 20.52
N PHE A 341 2.33 11.87 21.54
CA PHE A 341 2.30 10.52 22.09
C PHE A 341 1.00 10.18 22.82
N ASP A 342 0.10 11.13 23.09
CA ASP A 342 -1.22 10.81 23.61
C ASP A 342 -2.02 10.01 22.59
N TYR A 343 -1.96 10.39 21.32
CA TYR A 343 -2.61 9.69 20.23
C TYR A 343 -1.95 8.35 19.93
N VAL A 344 -0.61 8.31 19.91
CA VAL A 344 0.16 7.06 19.80
C VAL A 344 -0.25 6.10 20.93
N ARG A 345 -0.43 6.62 22.15
CA ARG A 345 -0.87 5.87 23.34
C ARG A 345 -2.28 5.29 23.29
N ARG A 346 -3.01 5.58 22.22
CA ARG A 346 -4.35 5.04 21.96
C ARG A 346 -4.37 4.14 20.73
N GLY A 347 -3.19 3.81 20.22
CA GLY A 347 -2.94 2.82 19.19
C GLY A 347 -3.26 3.31 17.79
N MET A 348 -2.70 4.46 17.40
CA MET A 348 -2.56 4.89 16.01
C MET A 348 -1.18 5.48 15.76
N ARG A 349 -0.69 5.37 14.52
CA ARG A 349 0.42 6.18 14.01
C ARG A 349 -0.04 7.61 13.70
N LEU A 350 0.90 8.49 13.38
CA LEU A 350 0.61 9.88 13.04
C LEU A 350 1.36 10.30 11.77
N LEU A 351 0.73 11.15 10.96
CA LEU A 351 1.43 11.84 9.88
C LEU A 351 2.53 12.74 10.45
N ASP A 352 3.78 12.55 10.01
CA ASP A 352 4.92 13.29 10.57
C ASP A 352 5.19 14.61 9.82
N PHE A 353 4.33 15.59 10.07
CA PHE A 353 4.48 16.96 9.52
C PHE A 353 5.78 17.65 9.95
N SER A 354 6.32 17.31 11.12
CA SER A 354 7.59 17.88 11.59
C SER A 354 8.75 17.35 10.76
N TYR A 355 8.73 16.05 10.46
CA TYR A 355 9.69 15.42 9.58
C TYR A 355 9.55 15.92 8.14
N GLU A 356 8.34 16.01 7.59
CA GLU A 356 8.05 16.60 6.26
C GLU A 356 8.72 17.98 6.12
N GLY A 357 8.41 18.92 7.02
CA GLY A 357 8.96 20.27 6.96
C GLY A 357 10.47 20.32 7.13
N THR A 358 11.03 19.52 8.04
CA THR A 358 12.47 19.49 8.28
C THR A 358 13.23 18.82 7.14
N ALA A 359 12.76 17.67 6.64
CA ALA A 359 13.35 16.95 5.53
C ALA A 359 13.29 17.78 4.25
N SER A 360 12.15 18.41 3.97
CA SER A 360 11.98 19.34 2.85
C SER A 360 13.00 20.49 2.92
N SER A 361 13.09 21.19 4.07
CA SER A 361 14.08 22.27 4.24
C SER A 361 15.52 21.81 4.07
N THR A 362 15.82 20.55 4.43
CA THR A 362 17.16 19.97 4.37
C THR A 362 17.51 19.53 2.95
N ILE A 363 16.56 19.00 2.18
CA ILE A 363 16.79 18.48 0.83
C ILE A 363 16.72 19.59 -0.23
N ASP A 364 16.00 20.69 0.03
CA ASP A 364 15.90 21.86 -0.87
C ASP A 364 17.20 22.73 -0.95
N GLY A 365 18.34 22.23 -0.47
CA GLY A 365 19.65 22.89 -0.61
C GLY A 365 19.87 24.17 0.22
N TRP A 366 18.91 24.56 1.08
CA TRP A 366 19.06 25.67 2.04
C TRP A 366 19.29 25.21 3.49
N GLY A 367 19.02 23.93 3.80
CA GLY A 367 19.16 23.33 5.13
C GLY A 367 20.50 22.61 5.32
N ASN A 368 20.84 22.39 6.59
CA ASN A 368 22.12 21.77 6.97
C ASN A 368 21.93 20.24 7.18
N GLN A 369 22.47 19.42 6.27
CA GLN A 369 22.37 17.95 6.32
C GLN A 369 23.12 17.31 7.49
N LYS A 370 23.96 18.06 8.22
CA LYS A 370 24.64 17.57 9.43
C LYS A 370 23.66 17.13 10.49
N TYR A 371 22.46 17.73 10.49
CA TYR A 371 21.37 17.36 11.39
C TYR A 371 20.51 16.22 10.84
N ALA A 372 20.50 16.03 9.52
CA ALA A 372 19.91 14.86 8.86
C ALA A 372 20.74 13.58 9.00
N GLY A 373 21.85 13.56 9.76
CA GLY A 373 22.47 12.32 10.21
C GLY A 373 21.90 11.77 11.51
N ASN A 374 21.31 12.63 12.34
CA ASN A 374 20.73 12.26 13.62
C ASN A 374 19.24 11.91 13.45
N LEU A 375 18.95 11.05 12.46
CA LEU A 375 17.61 10.85 11.88
C LEU A 375 16.55 10.25 12.80
N LEU A 376 16.91 9.93 14.04
CA LEU A 376 15.95 9.77 15.12
C LEU A 376 15.32 11.11 15.59
N ASN A 377 15.74 12.28 15.06
CA ASN A 377 15.36 13.61 15.58
C ASN A 377 14.96 14.66 14.52
N LEU A 378 14.67 14.29 13.26
CA LEU A 378 14.14 15.26 12.28
C LEU A 378 12.64 15.55 12.51
N GLY A 379 11.95 14.68 13.24
CA GLY A 379 10.63 14.87 13.85
C GLY A 379 10.63 14.30 15.27
N PRO A 380 9.61 14.60 16.10
CA PRO A 380 9.45 14.00 17.43
C PRO A 380 8.99 12.53 17.35
N LEU A 381 8.56 12.06 16.18
CA LEU A 381 8.09 10.71 15.94
C LEU A 381 9.24 9.87 15.35
N GLY A 382 9.41 8.65 15.87
CA GLY A 382 10.30 7.64 15.28
C GLY A 382 9.60 6.88 14.14
N PRO A 383 10.34 5.99 13.43
CA PRO A 383 9.79 5.20 12.31
C PRO A 383 8.55 4.40 12.71
N ASP A 384 8.54 3.83 13.91
CA ASP A 384 7.43 3.06 14.48
C ASP A 384 6.12 3.86 14.61
N TYR A 385 6.21 5.18 14.79
CA TYR A 385 5.07 6.04 15.15
C TYR A 385 4.66 6.99 14.04
N GLY A 386 5.59 7.33 13.15
CA GLY A 386 5.39 8.28 12.06
C GLY A 386 5.00 7.61 10.74
N VAL A 387 4.21 8.31 9.94
CA VAL A 387 4.05 8.08 8.51
C VAL A 387 4.68 9.29 7.80
N MET A 388 5.75 9.05 7.04
CA MET A 388 6.49 10.09 6.33
C MET A 388 5.76 10.45 5.05
N GLN A 389 5.51 11.73 4.80
CA GLN A 389 4.86 12.20 3.58
C GLN A 389 5.69 13.32 2.92
N PRO A 390 6.03 13.21 1.62
CA PRO A 390 6.71 14.27 0.89
C PRO A 390 5.72 15.31 0.37
N GLN A 391 4.45 14.96 0.20
CA GLN A 391 3.33 15.84 -0.18
C GLN A 391 2.03 15.13 0.25
N ASN A 392 0.93 15.87 0.36
CA ASN A 392 -0.41 15.32 0.47
C ASN A 392 -1.43 16.21 -0.26
N HIS A 393 -2.69 15.83 -0.21
CA HIS A 393 -3.81 16.55 -0.81
C HIS A 393 -4.13 17.97 -0.26
N ASP A 394 -3.62 18.34 0.92
CA ASP A 394 -3.87 19.65 1.57
C ASP A 394 -2.69 20.62 1.40
N HIS A 395 -1.48 20.08 1.25
CA HIS A 395 -0.24 20.85 1.28
C HIS A 395 0.38 20.94 -0.11
N PRO A 396 0.63 22.16 -0.61
CA PRO A 396 1.20 22.36 -1.93
C PRO A 396 2.71 22.03 -1.98
N GLN A 397 3.19 21.87 -3.21
CA GLN A 397 4.56 21.70 -3.71
C GLN A 397 5.75 21.94 -2.74
N PHE A 398 6.68 20.98 -2.77
CA PHE A 398 8.08 21.21 -2.42
C PHE A 398 8.98 21.23 -3.66
N ALA A 399 10.10 21.95 -3.57
CA ALA A 399 10.95 22.25 -4.73
C ALA A 399 11.68 21.03 -5.35
N ASP A 400 11.73 19.88 -4.66
CA ASP A 400 12.43 18.67 -5.13
C ASP A 400 11.75 17.36 -4.68
N MET A 401 10.58 17.09 -5.27
CA MET A 401 9.74 15.95 -4.90
C MET A 401 10.40 14.59 -5.11
N ASP A 402 11.17 14.43 -6.19
CA ASP A 402 11.84 13.16 -6.50
C ASP A 402 12.87 12.79 -5.42
N MET A 403 13.72 13.74 -5.00
CA MET A 403 14.75 13.47 -3.99
C MET A 403 14.15 13.33 -2.59
N LEU A 404 13.15 14.14 -2.26
CA LEU A 404 12.45 14.06 -0.98
C LEU A 404 11.74 12.70 -0.84
N SER A 405 11.02 12.28 -1.88
CA SER A 405 10.36 10.97 -1.93
C SER A 405 11.38 9.84 -1.88
N THR A 406 12.45 9.90 -2.69
CA THR A 406 13.53 8.90 -2.68
C THR A 406 14.14 8.75 -1.30
N TRP A 407 14.39 9.86 -0.61
CA TRP A 407 14.91 9.84 0.74
C TRP A 407 13.96 9.15 1.71
N MET A 408 12.67 9.47 1.68
CA MET A 408 11.68 8.87 2.58
C MET A 408 11.48 7.37 2.30
N ILE A 409 11.41 7.00 1.02
CA ILE A 409 11.22 5.60 0.58
C ILE A 409 12.39 4.72 1.02
N LEU A 410 13.63 5.22 1.02
CA LEU A 410 14.79 4.40 1.35
C LEU A 410 15.12 4.32 2.86
N ARG A 411 14.24 4.84 3.73
CA ARG A 411 14.41 4.91 5.19
C ARG A 411 13.57 3.87 5.95
N ASP A 412 13.79 3.79 7.27
CA ASP A 412 12.85 3.11 8.18
C ASP A 412 11.61 3.98 8.31
N GLY A 413 10.45 3.41 8.55
CA GLY A 413 9.19 4.13 8.53
C GLY A 413 8.32 3.68 7.37
N ILE A 414 7.05 4.03 7.47
CA ILE A 414 6.12 3.98 6.34
C ILE A 414 6.27 5.28 5.55
N SER A 415 6.61 5.16 4.26
CA SER A 415 6.70 6.30 3.35
C SER A 415 5.46 6.39 2.49
N LEU A 416 4.90 7.59 2.39
CA LEU A 416 3.78 7.93 1.54
C LEU A 416 4.28 8.56 0.23
N VAL A 417 3.61 8.27 -0.88
CA VAL A 417 3.72 8.96 -2.18
C VAL A 417 2.35 9.54 -2.47
N TYR A 418 2.26 10.78 -2.96
CA TYR A 418 0.99 11.43 -3.26
C TYR A 418 0.73 11.53 -4.76
N THR A 419 -0.50 11.23 -5.17
CA THR A 419 -1.01 11.49 -6.51
C THR A 419 -2.50 11.85 -6.47
N ASP A 420 -2.92 12.72 -7.37
CA ASP A 420 -4.32 12.97 -7.70
C ASP A 420 -4.76 12.23 -9.00
N GLY A 421 -3.97 11.22 -9.39
CA GLY A 421 -4.12 10.46 -10.63
C GLY A 421 -3.83 11.27 -11.90
N ASN A 422 -3.24 12.47 -11.76
CA ASN A 422 -3.11 13.47 -12.83
C ASN A 422 -4.46 13.96 -13.39
N ASN A 423 -5.55 13.89 -12.60
CA ASN A 423 -6.85 14.41 -13.00
C ASN A 423 -7.04 15.91 -12.71
N HIS A 424 -6.09 16.54 -11.98
CA HIS A 424 -6.03 17.95 -11.58
C HIS A 424 -7.36 18.62 -11.23
N ALA A 425 -7.60 18.83 -9.93
CA ALA A 425 -8.76 19.59 -9.50
C ALA A 425 -8.76 21.04 -10.06
N LEU A 426 -9.96 21.54 -10.38
CA LEU A 426 -10.14 22.92 -10.80
C LEU A 426 -9.98 23.88 -9.60
N PRO A 427 -9.40 25.08 -9.80
CA PRO A 427 -9.29 26.06 -8.74
C PRO A 427 -10.68 26.60 -8.33
N ASP A 428 -10.84 26.84 -7.02
CA ASP A 428 -11.98 27.54 -6.45
C ASP A 428 -11.99 29.04 -6.84
N GLN A 429 -13.03 29.76 -6.39
CA GLN A 429 -13.18 31.21 -6.68
C GLN A 429 -12.02 32.09 -6.17
N TRP A 430 -11.14 31.56 -5.31
CA TRP A 430 -9.96 32.23 -4.76
C TRP A 430 -8.65 31.73 -5.37
N GLY A 431 -8.71 30.79 -6.31
CA GLY A 431 -7.54 30.19 -6.95
C GLY A 431 -6.93 29.02 -6.17
N ARG A 432 -7.60 28.52 -5.12
CA ARG A 432 -7.13 27.36 -4.35
C ARG A 432 -7.59 26.08 -5.03
N VAL A 433 -6.72 25.09 -5.07
CA VAL A 433 -6.99 23.79 -5.69
C VAL A 433 -7.20 22.76 -4.60
N PHE A 434 -8.20 21.89 -4.75
CA PHE A 434 -8.42 20.81 -3.81
C PHE A 434 -9.15 19.61 -4.46
N PRO A 435 -8.61 18.39 -4.35
CA PRO A 435 -7.29 18.02 -3.83
C PRO A 435 -6.14 18.72 -4.56
N GLU A 436 -5.02 19.00 -3.88
CA GLU A 436 -3.81 19.55 -4.51
C GLU A 436 -3.31 18.66 -5.66
N HIS A 437 -2.64 19.23 -6.65
CA HIS A 437 -2.13 18.46 -7.80
C HIS A 437 -0.94 17.59 -7.38
N GLY A 438 -0.93 16.32 -7.81
CA GLY A 438 0.22 15.44 -7.62
C GLY A 438 1.42 15.94 -8.43
N GLN A 439 2.62 15.87 -7.84
CA GLN A 439 3.84 16.36 -8.49
C GLN A 439 4.93 15.30 -8.67
N GLY A 440 4.75 14.14 -8.05
CA GLY A 440 5.64 13.00 -8.21
C GLY A 440 5.15 12.08 -9.32
N ASN A 441 6.08 11.55 -10.11
CA ASN A 441 5.77 10.58 -11.16
C ASN A 441 5.53 9.19 -10.55
N TYR A 442 4.40 9.00 -9.88
CA TYR A 442 4.08 7.80 -9.09
C TYR A 442 4.06 6.50 -9.91
N LEU A 443 3.77 6.58 -11.22
CA LEU A 443 3.82 5.46 -12.17
C LEU A 443 5.05 5.48 -13.11
N GLY A 444 5.97 6.43 -12.95
CA GLY A 444 7.07 6.60 -13.90
C GLY A 444 6.69 7.33 -15.20
N GLN A 445 5.59 8.07 -15.17
CA GLN A 445 5.02 8.80 -16.31
C GLN A 445 5.97 9.90 -16.82
N TYR A 446 5.78 10.32 -18.09
CA TYR A 446 6.59 11.27 -18.88
C TYR A 446 7.85 10.71 -19.58
N GLN A 447 7.96 9.38 -19.73
CA GLN A 447 9.22 8.76 -20.14
C GLN A 447 9.04 7.58 -21.11
N ASN A 448 9.79 7.62 -22.21
CA ASN A 448 9.66 6.71 -23.37
C ASN A 448 9.78 5.21 -23.01
N ALA A 449 8.64 4.50 -23.11
CA ALA A 449 8.43 3.06 -23.31
C ALA A 449 8.52 2.08 -22.10
N ASN A 450 7.51 1.19 -22.03
CA ASN A 450 7.42 -0.10 -21.32
C ASN A 450 8.14 -0.17 -19.95
N VAL A 451 7.58 0.48 -18.93
CA VAL A 451 8.04 0.39 -17.54
C VAL A 451 8.09 -1.07 -17.04
N ILE A 452 7.14 -1.92 -17.45
CA ILE A 452 7.10 -3.37 -17.10
C ILE A 452 8.40 -4.08 -17.46
N ASP A 453 8.96 -3.76 -18.62
CA ASP A 453 10.12 -4.48 -19.15
C ASP A 453 11.45 -3.82 -18.78
N ARG A 454 11.47 -2.70 -18.03
CA ARG A 454 12.69 -1.89 -17.87
C ARG A 454 13.25 -1.78 -16.45
N LEU A 455 12.50 -2.13 -15.41
CA LEU A 455 13.07 -2.16 -14.05
C LEU A 455 14.25 -3.16 -13.96
N PRO A 456 15.38 -2.77 -13.34
CA PRO A 456 16.67 -2.64 -14.01
C PRO A 456 17.45 -3.95 -14.06
N MET A 457 17.50 -4.55 -15.25
CA MET A 457 18.29 -5.77 -15.47
C MET A 457 19.02 -5.86 -16.81
N LEU A 458 19.07 -4.78 -17.59
CA LEU A 458 20.04 -4.67 -18.68
C LEU A 458 20.61 -3.24 -18.75
N ILE A 459 21.92 -3.18 -18.55
CA ILE A 459 22.87 -2.06 -18.58
C ILE A 459 22.81 -1.18 -19.86
N ASP A 460 21.87 -1.40 -20.79
CA ASP A 460 21.90 -0.76 -22.10
C ASP A 460 20.57 -0.18 -22.61
N THR A 461 19.56 -0.02 -21.75
CA THR A 461 18.43 0.86 -22.11
C THR A 461 18.56 2.18 -21.33
N PRO A 462 19.20 3.21 -21.90
CA PRO A 462 19.03 4.57 -21.39
C PRO A 462 17.56 4.94 -21.58
N GLY A 463 16.78 4.78 -20.53
CA GLY A 463 15.44 5.33 -20.40
C GLY A 463 15.42 6.17 -19.13
N PRO A 464 14.86 7.38 -19.17
CA PRO A 464 14.58 8.08 -17.93
C PRO A 464 13.55 7.20 -17.19
N GLU A 465 13.82 6.86 -15.93
CA GLU A 465 12.82 6.24 -15.03
C GLU A 465 12.53 7.29 -13.96
N SER A 466 11.30 7.37 -13.45
CA SER A 466 11.03 8.19 -12.28
C SER A 466 11.86 7.71 -11.10
N GLU A 467 12.51 8.63 -10.41
CA GLU A 467 13.27 8.30 -9.20
C GLU A 467 12.41 7.68 -8.11
N ILE A 468 11.12 8.04 -8.04
CA ILE A 468 10.16 7.42 -7.13
C ILE A 468 10.04 5.93 -7.43
N THR A 469 9.75 5.57 -8.69
CA THR A 469 9.61 4.15 -9.07
C THR A 469 10.90 3.35 -8.88
N ARG A 470 12.06 3.96 -9.14
CA ARG A 470 13.36 3.35 -8.86
C ARG A 470 13.60 3.15 -7.37
N ALA A 471 13.29 4.15 -6.55
CA ALA A 471 13.41 4.07 -5.10
C ALA A 471 12.51 2.97 -4.53
N ILE A 472 11.28 2.81 -5.06
CA ILE A 472 10.36 1.72 -4.67
C ILE A 472 10.95 0.36 -5.05
N TRP A 473 11.53 0.22 -6.23
CA TRP A 473 12.19 -1.03 -6.61
C TRP A 473 13.37 -1.36 -5.69
N ILE A 474 14.24 -0.37 -5.38
CA ILE A 474 15.36 -0.53 -4.44
C ILE A 474 14.83 -0.88 -3.05
N HIS A 475 13.73 -0.25 -2.62
CA HIS A 475 13.05 -0.54 -1.37
C HIS A 475 12.66 -2.02 -1.28
N GLN A 476 11.94 -2.53 -2.28
CA GLN A 476 11.51 -3.93 -2.35
C GLN A 476 12.67 -4.94 -2.29
N GLN A 477 13.84 -4.58 -2.84
CA GLN A 477 15.00 -5.47 -2.84
C GLN A 477 15.83 -5.41 -1.55
N PHE A 478 15.91 -4.26 -0.87
CA PHE A 478 16.97 -4.02 0.12
C PHE A 478 16.54 -3.32 1.42
N VAL A 479 15.38 -2.66 1.46
CA VAL A 479 14.95 -1.91 2.65
C VAL A 479 14.32 -2.86 3.67
N ARG A 480 15.16 -3.32 4.61
CA ARG A 480 14.79 -4.15 5.77
C ARG A 480 15.83 -4.02 6.87
N GLY A 481 15.44 -4.33 8.11
CA GLY A 481 16.26 -4.05 9.29
C GLY A 481 16.29 -2.55 9.62
N TYR A 482 17.19 -2.15 10.51
CA TYR A 482 17.23 -0.78 11.03
C TYR A 482 18.18 0.12 10.24
N ASP A 483 17.88 1.42 10.23
CA ASP A 483 18.67 2.46 9.60
C ASP A 483 19.78 2.96 10.54
N GLU A 484 20.98 3.10 10.01
CA GLU A 484 22.14 3.57 10.74
C GLU A 484 22.87 4.67 9.97
N ASN A 485 22.99 5.84 10.59
CA ASN A 485 23.77 6.93 10.02
C ASN A 485 25.27 6.63 10.05
N LYS A 486 25.90 6.74 8.88
CA LYS A 486 27.33 6.47 8.69
C LYS A 486 28.15 7.73 8.51
N TRP A 487 27.55 8.78 7.98
CA TRP A 487 28.22 10.05 7.75
C TRP A 487 27.22 11.17 7.57
N SER A 488 27.59 12.37 8.05
CA SER A 488 26.89 13.61 7.71
C SER A 488 27.83 14.80 7.69
N SER A 489 27.65 15.66 6.69
CA SER A 489 28.22 17.00 6.56
C SER A 489 27.12 17.99 6.23
N ASP A 490 27.47 19.25 5.92
CA ASP A 490 26.45 20.26 5.60
C ASP A 490 25.65 19.89 4.34
N ASP A 491 26.28 19.22 3.36
CA ASP A 491 25.66 18.92 2.06
C ASP A 491 25.43 17.42 1.75
N VAL A 492 26.02 16.52 2.55
CA VAL A 492 25.98 15.07 2.28
C VAL A 492 25.59 14.31 3.53
N VAL A 493 24.68 13.35 3.34
CA VAL A 493 24.32 12.35 4.34
C VAL A 493 24.48 10.96 3.76
N VAL A 494 25.00 10.04 4.57
CA VAL A 494 25.11 8.61 4.24
C VAL A 494 24.45 7.79 5.34
N ASN A 495 23.50 6.95 4.94
CA ASN A 495 22.81 6.00 5.80
C ASN A 495 22.97 4.58 5.29
N GLN A 496 22.79 3.63 6.19
CA GLN A 496 22.95 2.23 5.89
C GLN A 496 21.88 1.40 6.58
N LYS A 497 21.21 0.54 5.79
CA LYS A 497 20.32 -0.50 6.33
C LYS A 497 21.14 -1.66 6.88
N VAL A 498 20.85 -2.03 8.12
CA VAL A 498 21.53 -3.09 8.85
C VAL A 498 20.53 -4.11 9.37
N TYR A 499 20.76 -5.36 9.01
CA TYR A 499 19.94 -6.48 9.47
C TYR A 499 20.44 -7.03 10.81
N PRO A 500 19.59 -7.10 11.85
CA PRO A 500 19.98 -7.60 13.16
C PRO A 500 20.32 -9.10 13.11
N GLN A 501 21.53 -9.45 13.57
CA GLN A 501 22.17 -10.75 13.35
C GLN A 501 21.71 -11.91 14.27
N ASN A 502 20.55 -11.82 14.94
CA ASN A 502 20.08 -12.89 15.84
C ASN A 502 19.32 -14.01 15.12
N TYR A 503 19.67 -14.30 13.87
CA TYR A 503 19.15 -15.47 13.17
C TYR A 503 19.76 -16.74 13.78
N ASN A 504 18.92 -17.57 14.42
CA ASN A 504 19.22 -18.92 14.88
C ASN A 504 20.22 -19.10 16.04
N GLY A 505 20.41 -18.09 16.90
CA GLY A 505 21.17 -18.23 18.16
C GLY A 505 22.67 -18.47 18.01
N THR A 506 23.23 -18.30 16.82
CA THR A 506 24.67 -18.36 16.54
C THR A 506 25.31 -16.99 16.70
N THR A 507 26.42 -16.91 17.45
CA THR A 507 27.15 -15.66 17.72
C THR A 507 27.93 -15.23 16.46
N TYR A 508 27.34 -14.35 15.65
CA TYR A 508 28.01 -13.72 14.52
C TYR A 508 28.80 -12.46 14.92
N ASN A 509 29.74 -12.03 14.09
CA ASN A 509 30.50 -10.80 14.27
C ASN A 509 29.55 -9.61 14.07
N GLN A 510 29.31 -8.83 15.15
CA GLN A 510 28.37 -7.69 15.23
C GLN A 510 28.54 -6.60 14.16
N ASN A 511 29.53 -6.72 13.26
CA ASN A 511 29.89 -5.72 12.26
C ASN A 511 29.45 -6.06 10.82
N GLU A 512 28.71 -7.15 10.58
CA GLU A 512 28.50 -7.74 9.24
C GLU A 512 27.01 -7.96 8.90
N GLY A 513 26.24 -6.88 8.82
CA GLY A 513 24.79 -6.93 8.57
C GLY A 513 24.28 -5.93 7.53
N ALA A 514 25.16 -5.21 6.82
CA ALA A 514 24.75 -4.22 5.84
C ALA A 514 24.03 -4.84 4.64
N ILE A 515 22.95 -4.20 4.20
CA ILE A 515 22.18 -4.58 3.02
C ILE A 515 22.20 -3.45 1.98
N LEU A 516 21.98 -2.21 2.41
CA LEU A 516 21.89 -1.05 1.54
C LEU A 516 22.69 0.10 2.14
N LEU A 517 23.42 0.84 1.32
CA LEU A 517 24.07 2.09 1.69
C LEU A 517 23.57 3.19 0.76
N VAL A 518 22.90 4.19 1.33
CA VAL A 518 22.33 5.32 0.60
C VAL A 518 23.10 6.58 0.94
N ALA A 519 23.54 7.31 -0.08
CA ALA A 519 24.15 8.62 0.06
C ALA A 519 23.32 9.65 -0.70
N ILE A 520 23.01 10.79 -0.08
CA ILE A 520 22.34 11.92 -0.73
C ILE A 520 23.23 13.15 -0.64
N ASN A 521 23.29 13.91 -1.73
CA ASN A 521 23.92 15.22 -1.80
C ASN A 521 22.87 16.27 -2.22
N ASN A 522 22.54 17.20 -1.32
CA ASN A 522 21.58 18.28 -1.62
C ASN A 522 22.20 19.52 -2.29
N ASP A 523 23.54 19.58 -2.46
CA ASP A 523 24.19 20.76 -3.01
C ASP A 523 23.90 20.91 -4.51
N ARG A 524 22.80 21.57 -4.83
CA ARG A 524 22.40 21.91 -6.20
C ARG A 524 22.94 23.27 -6.66
N TYR A 525 23.36 24.11 -5.71
CA TYR A 525 23.67 25.50 -5.97
C TYR A 525 25.15 25.74 -6.21
N SER A 526 26.00 25.13 -5.40
CA SER A 526 27.45 25.20 -5.53
C SER A 526 27.98 24.20 -6.58
N GLN A 527 27.14 23.21 -6.94
CA GLN A 527 27.43 22.15 -7.90
C GLN A 527 28.67 21.33 -7.52
N GLU A 528 28.92 21.16 -6.21
CA GLU A 528 30.05 20.42 -5.71
C GLU A 528 29.76 18.91 -5.70
N THR A 529 30.68 18.14 -6.28
CA THR A 529 30.73 16.69 -6.08
C THR A 529 31.51 16.41 -4.81
N HIS A 530 30.88 15.72 -3.86
CA HIS A 530 31.53 15.34 -2.62
C HIS A 530 32.11 13.94 -2.69
N TYR A 531 33.26 13.77 -2.03
CA TYR A 531 33.90 12.48 -1.84
C TYR A 531 33.94 12.17 -0.35
N VAL A 532 33.25 11.12 0.06
CA VAL A 532 33.14 10.71 1.46
C VAL A 532 33.67 9.30 1.65
N ASN A 533 34.24 9.03 2.83
CA ASN A 533 34.82 7.75 3.19
C ASN A 533 34.21 7.25 4.52
N PRO A 534 32.90 6.94 4.55
CA PRO A 534 32.25 6.41 5.75
C PRO A 534 32.77 5.02 6.10
N PHE A 535 32.72 4.69 7.39
CA PHE A 535 32.73 3.31 7.84
C PHE A 535 31.45 2.59 7.38
N THR A 536 31.54 1.30 7.03
CA THR A 536 30.41 0.48 6.59
C THR A 536 30.41 -0.90 7.29
N HIS A 537 29.22 -1.51 7.41
CA HIS A 537 29.09 -2.91 7.85
C HIS A 537 29.17 -3.92 6.70
N PHE A 538 29.40 -3.47 5.47
CA PHE A 538 29.79 -4.38 4.39
C PHE A 538 31.21 -4.91 4.65
N ARG A 539 31.43 -6.20 4.36
CA ARG A 539 32.73 -6.84 4.61
C ARG A 539 33.83 -6.21 3.74
N PRO A 540 35.07 -6.05 4.25
CA PRO A 540 36.21 -5.64 3.45
C PRO A 540 36.39 -6.51 2.21
N GLY A 541 36.61 -5.89 1.05
CA GLY A 541 36.73 -6.58 -0.23
C GLY A 541 35.41 -6.78 -0.98
N SER A 542 34.25 -6.60 -0.33
CA SER A 542 32.94 -6.68 -1.00
C SER A 542 32.87 -5.68 -2.15
N LEU A 543 32.34 -6.14 -3.28
CA LEU A 543 32.10 -5.31 -4.46
C LEU A 543 30.61 -4.97 -4.52
N LEU A 544 30.28 -3.69 -4.42
CA LEU A 544 28.91 -3.19 -4.40
C LEU A 544 28.57 -2.51 -5.72
N PHE A 545 27.34 -2.71 -6.17
CA PHE A 545 26.76 -2.09 -7.36
C PHE A 545 25.90 -0.90 -6.94
N ASN A 546 25.98 0.19 -7.71
CA ASN A 546 25.13 1.35 -7.55
C ASN A 546 23.84 1.15 -8.33
N TYR A 547 22.69 1.23 -7.67
CA TYR A 547 21.38 1.14 -8.29
C TYR A 547 20.84 2.49 -8.78
N ALA A 548 21.61 3.58 -8.60
CA ALA A 548 21.25 4.94 -9.01
C ALA A 548 22.18 5.52 -10.10
N THR A 549 22.77 4.67 -10.96
CA THR A 549 23.93 5.01 -11.83
C THR A 549 23.71 6.11 -12.85
N ARG A 550 22.46 6.49 -13.17
CA ARG A 550 22.12 7.47 -14.21
C ARG A 550 21.00 8.43 -13.81
N HIS A 551 21.05 9.00 -12.61
CA HIS A 551 20.19 10.15 -12.28
C HIS A 551 20.65 11.40 -13.05
N ASN A 552 19.71 12.11 -13.69
CA ASN A 552 19.91 13.43 -14.32
C ASN A 552 21.13 13.58 -15.26
N GLY A 553 21.51 12.51 -15.97
CA GLY A 553 22.56 12.54 -17.00
C GLY A 553 24.01 12.58 -16.48
N TRP A 554 24.23 12.34 -15.19
CA TRP A 554 25.57 12.17 -14.62
C TRP A 554 25.95 10.69 -14.51
N ASP A 555 27.11 10.33 -15.05
CA ASP A 555 27.72 9.02 -14.81
C ASP A 555 28.21 8.97 -13.35
N GLN A 556 27.55 8.17 -12.52
CA GLN A 556 28.04 7.81 -11.20
C GLN A 556 28.94 6.57 -11.26
N ASP A 557 29.74 6.36 -10.21
CA ASP A 557 30.54 5.13 -10.10
C ASP A 557 29.58 3.94 -9.98
N GLU A 558 29.54 3.10 -11.01
CA GLU A 558 28.69 1.90 -11.06
C GLU A 558 29.09 0.88 -10.01
N TRP A 559 30.39 0.81 -9.70
CA TRP A 559 30.96 -0.17 -8.79
C TRP A 559 31.86 0.50 -7.76
N VAL A 560 31.74 0.04 -6.51
CA VAL A 560 32.63 0.47 -5.43
C VAL A 560 33.06 -0.73 -4.61
N ARG A 561 34.32 -0.75 -4.21
CA ARG A 561 34.88 -1.80 -3.36
C ARG A 561 35.07 -1.31 -1.93
N VAL A 562 34.65 -2.11 -0.97
CA VAL A 562 34.91 -1.85 0.45
C VAL A 562 36.39 -2.05 0.75
N ASN A 563 37.02 -1.05 1.36
CA ASN A 563 38.43 -1.04 1.70
C ASN A 563 38.75 -2.04 2.82
N THR A 564 40.04 -2.37 2.97
CA THR A 564 40.53 -3.30 4.00
C THR A 564 40.31 -2.82 5.44
N ASP A 565 40.04 -1.53 5.63
CA ASP A 565 39.79 -0.87 6.92
C ASP A 565 38.30 -0.62 7.20
N TRP A 566 37.39 -1.30 6.47
CA TRP A 566 35.93 -1.16 6.59
C TRP A 566 35.38 0.20 6.17
N THR A 567 36.15 0.97 5.40
CA THR A 567 35.66 2.20 4.79
C THR A 567 35.26 1.99 3.34
N ILE A 568 34.46 2.91 2.80
CA ILE A 568 34.04 2.87 1.40
C ILE A 568 34.18 4.25 0.75
N ASN A 569 34.83 4.33 -0.42
CA ASN A 569 35.04 5.60 -1.11
C ASN A 569 33.84 5.93 -1.99
N LEU A 570 32.99 6.86 -1.55
CA LEU A 570 31.80 7.26 -2.30
C LEU A 570 32.03 8.60 -2.99
N ARG A 571 31.62 8.68 -4.25
CA ARG A 571 31.47 9.92 -5.02
C ARG A 571 29.99 10.24 -5.13
N VAL A 572 29.56 11.38 -4.59
CA VAL A 572 28.13 11.79 -4.60
C VAL A 572 28.00 13.11 -5.37
N PRO A 573 27.53 13.10 -6.63
CA PRO A 573 27.36 14.31 -7.44
C PRO A 573 26.35 15.30 -6.83
N PRO A 574 26.45 16.60 -7.18
CA PRO A 574 25.56 17.65 -6.67
C PRO A 574 24.09 17.39 -6.99
N GLY A 575 23.19 17.39 -6.00
CA GLY A 575 21.76 17.17 -6.22
C GLY A 575 21.39 15.74 -6.62
N HIS A 576 22.21 14.75 -6.26
CA HIS A 576 22.02 13.34 -6.61
C HIS A 576 22.02 12.45 -5.35
N TYR A 577 21.49 11.24 -5.51
CA TYR A 577 21.69 10.15 -4.56
C TYR A 577 22.47 9.00 -5.20
N ALA A 578 23.05 8.15 -4.35
CA ALA A 578 23.65 6.89 -4.73
C ALA A 578 23.10 5.79 -3.80
N ALA A 579 22.86 4.60 -4.34
CA ALA A 579 22.29 3.48 -3.59
C ALA A 579 23.11 2.21 -3.86
N TYR A 580 24.01 1.87 -2.94
CA TYR A 580 24.96 0.77 -3.08
C TYR A 580 24.51 -0.48 -2.33
N SER A 581 24.51 -1.62 -3.02
CA SER A 581 24.23 -2.94 -2.43
C SER A 581 24.98 -4.04 -3.19
N PHE A 582 24.89 -5.28 -2.72
CA PHE A 582 25.30 -6.43 -3.51
C PHE A 582 24.48 -6.51 -4.79
N MET A 583 25.14 -6.83 -5.91
CA MET A 583 24.42 -7.08 -7.15
C MET A 583 23.45 -8.27 -6.99
N VAL A 584 22.18 -8.04 -7.32
CA VAL A 584 21.12 -9.06 -7.36
C VAL A 584 21.08 -9.78 -8.71
N PRO A 585 20.52 -11.01 -8.80
CA PRO A 585 20.49 -11.77 -10.04
C PRO A 585 19.80 -11.07 -11.22
N GLY A 586 20.41 -11.28 -12.40
CA GLY A 586 20.22 -10.68 -13.72
C GLY A 586 19.10 -11.22 -14.61
N ARG A 587 18.70 -10.44 -15.63
CA ARG A 587 18.19 -10.98 -16.91
C ARG A 587 19.36 -11.52 -17.71
N THR A 588 19.07 -12.44 -18.63
CA THR A 588 20.10 -12.96 -19.55
C THR A 588 20.23 -12.03 -20.76
N ALA A 589 21.42 -11.97 -21.35
CA ALA A 589 21.65 -11.15 -22.54
C ALA A 589 20.98 -11.69 -23.82
N VAL A 590 20.37 -12.89 -23.77
CA VAL A 590 19.96 -13.64 -24.96
C VAL A 590 18.46 -13.56 -25.28
N GLU A 591 17.57 -13.38 -24.29
CA GLU A 591 16.15 -13.13 -24.56
C GLU A 591 15.62 -11.94 -23.73
N PRO A 592 15.39 -10.77 -24.36
CA PRO A 592 15.05 -9.53 -23.64
C PRO A 592 13.59 -9.41 -23.17
N SER A 593 12.70 -10.37 -23.44
CA SER A 593 11.23 -10.16 -23.39
C SER A 593 10.52 -10.63 -22.10
N SER A 594 11.17 -10.49 -20.93
CA SER A 594 10.67 -10.79 -19.56
C SER A 594 11.32 -12.03 -18.90
N PRO A 595 11.78 -11.91 -17.64
CA PRO A 595 12.33 -13.03 -16.86
C PRO A 595 11.27 -14.05 -16.48
N ILE A 596 9.98 -13.68 -16.45
CA ILE A 596 8.87 -14.61 -16.20
C ILE A 596 8.14 -14.90 -17.52
N LEU A 597 8.01 -16.18 -17.84
CA LEU A 597 7.26 -16.69 -18.97
C LEU A 597 6.13 -17.58 -18.49
N ILE A 598 4.97 -17.41 -19.13
CA ILE A 598 3.78 -18.23 -18.92
C ILE A 598 3.54 -19.01 -20.21
N GLU A 599 3.40 -20.32 -20.07
CA GLU A 599 3.23 -21.24 -21.18
C GLU A 599 1.99 -22.12 -21.00
N GLN A 600 1.19 -22.26 -22.06
CA GLN A 600 0.01 -23.12 -22.13
C GLN A 600 -0.28 -23.50 -23.60
N PRO A 601 -0.27 -24.79 -23.99
CA PRO A 601 0.25 -25.94 -23.24
C PRO A 601 1.77 -25.82 -23.04
N ALA A 602 2.33 -26.59 -22.10
CA ALA A 602 3.75 -26.52 -21.74
C ALA A 602 4.70 -26.46 -22.96
N GLY A 603 5.55 -25.43 -23.02
CA GLY A 603 6.47 -25.14 -24.13
C GLY A 603 5.93 -24.18 -25.19
N SER A 604 4.67 -23.74 -25.11
CA SER A 604 4.06 -22.73 -26.00
C SER A 604 3.68 -21.50 -25.20
N LEU A 605 4.19 -20.32 -25.59
CA LEU A 605 3.80 -19.06 -24.93
C LEU A 605 2.30 -18.82 -25.10
N VAL A 606 1.70 -18.27 -24.04
CA VAL A 606 0.30 -17.82 -24.09
C VAL A 606 0.15 -16.58 -24.98
N ASP A 607 -1.08 -16.35 -25.43
CA ASP A 607 -1.41 -15.19 -26.25
C ASP A 607 -1.27 -13.88 -25.46
N LEU A 608 -1.28 -12.75 -26.17
CA LEU A 608 -1.20 -11.42 -25.59
C LEU A 608 -2.54 -10.70 -25.76
N MET A 609 -2.95 -9.97 -24.73
CA MET A 609 -4.09 -9.08 -24.73
C MET A 609 -3.60 -7.62 -24.65
N PRO A 610 -4.08 -6.73 -25.54
CA PRO A 610 -3.80 -5.31 -25.42
C PRO A 610 -4.54 -4.73 -24.21
N VAL A 611 -3.83 -3.93 -23.42
CA VAL A 611 -4.34 -3.17 -22.27
C VAL A 611 -3.90 -1.73 -22.48
N ILE A 612 -4.88 -0.83 -22.61
CA ILE A 612 -4.63 0.60 -22.69
C ILE A 612 -4.33 1.09 -21.28
N ARG A 613 -3.28 1.89 -21.13
CA ARG A 613 -2.96 2.56 -19.87
C ARG A 613 -3.32 4.02 -20.03
N GLU A 614 -4.37 4.42 -19.34
CA GLU A 614 -4.79 5.82 -19.29
C GLU A 614 -4.26 6.43 -18.00
N ASP A 615 -3.55 7.54 -18.12
CA ASP A 615 -3.34 8.44 -16.99
C ASP A 615 -4.55 9.38 -16.89
N GLY A 616 -4.68 10.14 -15.80
CA GLY A 616 -5.70 11.18 -15.72
C GLY A 616 -5.59 12.22 -16.83
N GLU A 617 -6.60 13.08 -16.99
CA GLU A 617 -6.72 14.07 -18.10
C GLU A 617 -5.46 14.93 -18.33
N HIS A 618 -4.66 15.14 -17.29
CA HIS A 618 -3.44 15.94 -17.32
C HIS A 618 -2.15 15.13 -17.13
N GLY A 619 -2.28 13.81 -17.16
CA GLY A 619 -1.17 12.90 -17.40
C GLY A 619 -0.67 13.04 -18.84
N ASP A 620 0.61 12.72 -19.01
CA ASP A 620 1.27 12.50 -20.29
C ASP A 620 1.04 13.51 -21.47
N THR A 621 1.76 14.64 -21.45
CA THR A 621 1.80 15.56 -22.61
C THR A 621 2.87 15.23 -23.66
N ASP A 622 3.81 14.31 -23.37
CA ASP A 622 4.92 13.94 -24.26
C ASP A 622 4.61 12.67 -25.10
N TRP A 623 3.51 11.98 -24.78
CA TRP A 623 2.88 10.93 -25.59
C TRP A 623 1.73 11.47 -26.48
N ASP A 624 1.23 12.66 -26.16
CA ASP A 624 0.17 13.37 -26.89
C ASP A 624 0.75 14.58 -27.65
N ASP A 625 1.16 14.37 -28.90
CA ASP A 625 1.57 15.46 -29.81
C ASP A 625 0.43 16.48 -30.10
N ASP A 626 -0.83 16.17 -29.72
CA ASP A 626 -2.03 16.97 -30.02
C ASP A 626 -2.98 17.22 -28.84
N GLY A 627 -2.63 16.77 -27.62
CA GLY A 627 -3.46 16.96 -26.43
C GLY A 627 -4.75 16.11 -26.41
N THR A 628 -4.73 14.95 -27.07
CA THR A 628 -5.72 13.90 -26.90
C THR A 628 -5.03 12.62 -26.42
N PRO A 629 -5.48 11.99 -25.31
CA PRO A 629 -4.86 10.78 -24.75
C PRO A 629 -4.65 9.76 -25.87
N ASN A 630 -3.41 9.37 -26.10
CA ASN A 630 -3.08 8.40 -27.14
C ASN A 630 -3.55 7.00 -26.69
N ASP A 631 -4.84 6.73 -26.90
CA ASP A 631 -5.49 5.42 -26.82
C ASP A 631 -4.88 4.38 -27.81
N GLU A 632 -3.83 4.73 -28.55
CA GLU A 632 -3.35 3.98 -29.72
C GLU A 632 -2.19 3.00 -29.45
N ASP A 633 -1.46 3.08 -28.33
CA ASP A 633 -0.29 2.23 -28.05
C ASP A 633 -0.49 1.34 -26.79
N PRO A 634 -1.17 0.19 -26.92
CA PRO A 634 -1.47 -0.67 -25.79
C PRO A 634 -0.22 -1.38 -25.25
N VAL A 635 -0.21 -1.59 -23.93
CA VAL A 635 0.70 -2.54 -23.27
C VAL A 635 0.11 -3.94 -23.38
N TYR A 636 0.95 -4.94 -23.60
CA TYR A 636 0.49 -6.31 -23.81
C TYR A 636 0.63 -7.15 -22.55
N VAL A 637 -0.49 -7.68 -22.07
CA VAL A 637 -0.57 -8.60 -20.92
C VAL A 637 -0.74 -10.04 -21.42
N GLN A 638 -0.14 -11.00 -20.73
CA GLN A 638 -0.28 -12.42 -21.09
C GLN A 638 -1.69 -12.91 -20.77
N ARG A 639 -2.40 -13.48 -21.76
CA ARG A 639 -3.77 -13.99 -21.64
C ARG A 639 -3.79 -15.51 -21.69
N ILE A 640 -4.29 -16.10 -20.62
CA ILE A 640 -4.46 -17.55 -20.47
C ILE A 640 -5.93 -17.89 -20.73
N HIS A 641 -6.20 -18.89 -21.57
CA HIS A 641 -7.57 -19.29 -21.88
C HIS A 641 -7.76 -20.81 -21.82
N GLY A 642 -8.97 -21.24 -21.49
CA GLY A 642 -9.31 -22.66 -21.42
C GLY A 642 -8.81 -23.36 -20.16
N SER A 643 -8.58 -24.68 -20.25
CA SER A 643 -8.36 -25.55 -19.07
C SER A 643 -7.05 -26.33 -19.09
N ASP A 644 -6.18 -26.05 -20.07
CA ASP A 644 -4.89 -26.72 -20.16
C ASP A 644 -3.99 -26.33 -18.96
N PRO A 645 -3.17 -27.25 -18.42
CA PRO A 645 -2.30 -26.91 -17.32
C PRO A 645 -1.27 -25.84 -17.69
N ILE A 646 -1.05 -24.91 -16.77
CA ILE A 646 -0.15 -23.76 -16.93
C ILE A 646 1.26 -24.17 -16.47
N ARG A 647 2.27 -23.68 -17.20
CA ARG A 647 3.69 -23.74 -16.81
C ARG A 647 4.21 -22.32 -16.61
N PHE A 648 4.72 -22.05 -15.41
CA PHE A 648 5.42 -20.81 -15.09
C PHE A 648 6.93 -21.06 -15.13
N VAL A 649 7.66 -20.19 -15.84
CA VAL A 649 9.11 -20.30 -16.02
C VAL A 649 9.74 -18.99 -15.60
N SER A 650 10.76 -19.04 -14.74
CA SER A 650 11.61 -17.91 -14.40
C SER A 650 13.01 -18.13 -14.97
N ARG A 651 13.53 -17.16 -15.73
CA ARG A 651 14.86 -17.19 -16.33
C ARG A 651 15.73 -16.09 -15.75
N SER A 652 16.99 -16.41 -15.50
CA SER A 652 17.97 -15.47 -14.96
C SER A 652 19.39 -15.82 -15.34
N ASP A 653 20.32 -14.93 -15.03
CA ASP A 653 21.75 -15.10 -15.23
C ASP A 653 22.37 -16.13 -14.27
N GLY A 654 23.69 -16.33 -14.41
CA GLY A 654 24.45 -17.26 -13.58
C GLY A 654 24.58 -16.91 -12.10
N LEU A 655 23.97 -15.82 -11.59
CA LEU A 655 24.02 -15.44 -10.17
C LEU A 655 22.97 -16.18 -9.31
N THR A 656 21.91 -16.68 -9.95
CA THR A 656 20.79 -17.31 -9.23
C THR A 656 21.13 -18.73 -8.78
N VAL A 657 21.09 -18.97 -7.47
CA VAL A 657 21.32 -20.29 -6.84
C VAL A 657 20.03 -21.01 -6.44
N ALA A 658 18.94 -20.27 -6.29
CA ALA A 658 17.61 -20.79 -6.00
C ALA A 658 16.55 -19.80 -6.50
N ALA A 659 15.37 -20.30 -6.81
CA ALA A 659 14.23 -19.48 -7.19
C ALA A 659 12.99 -19.93 -6.43
N MET A 660 12.15 -18.97 -6.10
CA MET A 660 10.84 -19.20 -5.55
C MET A 660 9.78 -18.44 -6.35
N ILE A 661 8.54 -18.89 -6.29
CA ILE A 661 7.40 -18.31 -6.99
C ILE A 661 6.26 -18.07 -6.01
N ARG A 662 5.55 -16.96 -6.18
CA ARG A 662 4.31 -16.63 -5.49
C ARG A 662 3.29 -16.24 -6.54
N LEU A 663 2.11 -16.86 -6.50
CA LEU A 663 1.00 -16.54 -7.38
C LEU A 663 -0.05 -15.79 -6.57
N ASP A 664 -0.44 -14.59 -7.02
CA ASP A 664 -1.25 -13.63 -6.27
C ASP A 664 -0.73 -13.48 -4.81
N GLU A 665 -1.64 -13.51 -3.85
CA GLU A 665 -1.35 -13.62 -2.42
C GLU A 665 -1.04 -15.06 -1.98
N GLY A 666 -0.29 -15.85 -2.76
CA GLY A 666 0.18 -17.18 -2.36
C GLY A 666 -0.83 -18.31 -2.57
N ILE A 667 -1.44 -18.36 -3.76
CA ILE A 667 -2.16 -19.54 -4.25
C ILE A 667 -1.26 -20.77 -4.11
N ASP A 668 -1.78 -21.82 -3.49
CA ASP A 668 -1.13 -23.12 -3.34
C ASP A 668 -0.88 -23.78 -4.72
N ILE A 669 0.37 -23.97 -5.09
CA ILE A 669 0.77 -24.64 -6.33
C ILE A 669 1.38 -26.02 -6.11
N ASN A 670 1.72 -26.40 -4.88
CA ASN A 670 2.34 -27.69 -4.55
C ASN A 670 1.39 -28.69 -3.85
N GLY A 671 0.21 -28.25 -3.43
CA GLY A 671 -0.82 -29.05 -2.77
C GLY A 671 -0.63 -29.24 -1.27
N ASN A 672 0.15 -28.38 -0.60
CA ASN A 672 0.39 -28.43 0.85
C ASN A 672 -0.56 -27.52 1.66
N GLY A 673 -1.50 -26.83 1.01
CA GLY A 673 -2.39 -25.83 1.60
C GLY A 673 -2.04 -24.42 1.12
N ILE A 674 -2.88 -23.44 1.47
CA ILE A 674 -2.60 -22.03 1.15
C ILE A 674 -1.27 -21.64 1.81
N ASP A 675 -0.27 -21.29 0.99
CA ASP A 675 1.10 -21.04 1.42
C ASP A 675 1.32 -19.59 1.91
N ASN A 676 0.24 -18.79 1.97
CA ASN A 676 0.17 -17.47 2.58
C ASN A 676 -1.00 -17.40 3.59
N PRO A 677 -0.76 -17.55 4.89
CA PRO A 677 -1.72 -17.16 5.90
C PRO A 677 -2.00 -15.66 5.77
N ILE A 678 -3.28 -15.27 5.90
CA ILE A 678 -3.66 -13.86 5.98
C ILE A 678 -2.82 -13.22 7.11
N GLY A 679 -2.34 -11.99 6.92
CA GLY A 679 -1.62 -11.18 7.93
C GLY A 679 -0.11 -11.38 8.05
N GLU A 680 0.48 -12.27 7.27
CA GLU A 680 1.90 -12.56 7.40
C GLU A 680 2.76 -11.73 6.39
N ALA A 681 2.14 -10.79 5.68
CA ALA A 681 2.44 -10.24 4.33
C ALA A 681 3.83 -9.59 4.06
N THR A 682 4.81 -9.77 4.94
CA THR A 682 6.07 -9.03 4.88
C THR A 682 7.32 -9.90 4.94
N ASP A 683 7.20 -11.22 5.13
CA ASP A 683 8.33 -12.17 5.12
C ASP A 683 8.89 -12.43 3.70
N VAL A 684 10.21 -12.57 3.62
CA VAL A 684 11.00 -12.95 2.42
C VAL A 684 10.61 -14.33 1.87
N TYR A 685 9.91 -15.16 2.62
CA TYR A 685 9.54 -16.53 2.19
C TYR A 685 8.05 -16.80 2.12
N LEU A 686 7.22 -15.89 2.61
CA LEU A 686 5.80 -16.17 2.76
C LEU A 686 5.01 -16.08 1.45
N GLY A 687 4.13 -17.06 1.23
CA GLY A 687 3.40 -17.23 -0.02
C GLY A 687 4.30 -17.66 -1.17
N TYR A 688 5.61 -17.85 -0.93
CA TYR A 688 6.57 -18.26 -1.91
C TYR A 688 6.83 -19.76 -1.81
N GLU A 689 6.85 -20.40 -2.97
CA GLU A 689 7.09 -21.82 -3.12
C GLU A 689 8.36 -22.09 -3.94
N PRO A 690 9.11 -23.16 -3.65
CA PRO A 690 10.34 -23.47 -4.37
C PRO A 690 10.07 -23.88 -5.82
N MET A 691 10.79 -23.27 -6.76
CA MET A 691 10.75 -23.66 -8.17
C MET A 691 11.76 -24.77 -8.47
N ALA A 692 11.45 -25.64 -9.44
CA ALA A 692 12.34 -26.70 -9.88
C ALA A 692 13.44 -26.16 -10.82
N PHE A 693 14.70 -26.42 -10.48
CA PHE A 693 15.84 -26.01 -11.31
C PHE A 693 15.95 -26.82 -12.61
N ARG A 694 16.10 -26.10 -13.73
CA ARG A 694 16.41 -26.61 -15.06
C ARG A 694 17.64 -25.88 -15.58
N PHE A 695 18.76 -26.58 -15.69
CA PHE A 695 19.93 -26.02 -16.36
C PHE A 695 19.67 -25.90 -17.87
N ARG A 696 19.74 -24.68 -18.39
CA ARG A 696 19.62 -24.38 -19.82
C ARG A 696 20.97 -23.83 -20.32
N ARG A 697 21.46 -24.33 -21.45
CA ARG A 697 22.78 -23.96 -21.98
C ARG A 697 22.62 -23.09 -23.22
N LEU A 698 23.30 -21.95 -23.24
CA LEU A 698 23.48 -21.14 -24.43
C LEU A 698 24.86 -21.46 -25.05
N GLY A 699 24.88 -21.92 -26.30
CA GLY A 699 26.11 -22.06 -27.11
C GLY A 699 26.92 -23.37 -26.99
N SER A 700 28.01 -23.44 -27.76
CA SER A 700 28.78 -24.67 -28.05
C SER A 700 30.02 -24.91 -27.17
N THR A 701 30.43 -23.95 -26.34
CA THR A 701 31.65 -24.04 -25.50
C THR A 701 31.41 -24.82 -24.22
N TYR A 702 32.19 -25.89 -24.04
CA TYR A 702 32.18 -26.75 -22.86
C TYR A 702 33.07 -26.11 -21.81
N PHE A 703 32.53 -25.68 -20.67
CA PHE A 703 33.35 -25.40 -19.50
C PHE A 703 33.17 -26.54 -18.49
N GLY A 704 34.28 -27.21 -18.20
CA GLY A 704 34.34 -28.27 -17.22
C GLY A 704 34.66 -27.69 -15.87
N GLU A 705 33.62 -27.29 -15.12
CA GLU A 705 33.49 -27.39 -13.66
C GLU A 705 32.30 -26.52 -13.22
N TRP A 706 31.31 -27.15 -12.62
CA TRP A 706 30.14 -26.51 -11.99
C TRP A 706 30.54 -25.44 -10.96
N ASP A 707 31.77 -25.51 -10.43
CA ASP A 707 32.30 -24.62 -9.40
C ASP A 707 32.41 -23.15 -9.83
N ALA A 708 32.45 -22.83 -11.14
CA ALA A 708 32.52 -21.44 -11.62
C ALA A 708 31.16 -20.70 -11.65
N LEU A 709 30.03 -21.42 -11.69
CA LEU A 709 28.68 -20.82 -11.61
C LEU A 709 28.26 -20.51 -10.16
N VAL A 710 28.84 -21.22 -9.19
CA VAL A 710 28.52 -21.12 -7.76
C VAL A 710 29.66 -20.45 -6.96
N SER A 711 30.72 -19.99 -7.64
CA SER A 711 31.83 -19.28 -6.99
C SER A 711 31.46 -17.84 -6.68
N ASP A 712 32.01 -17.42 -5.57
CA ASP A 712 31.71 -16.21 -4.82
C ASP A 712 32.29 -14.94 -5.47
N MET A 713 31.41 -14.06 -5.96
CA MET A 713 31.77 -12.76 -6.56
C MET A 713 32.43 -11.78 -5.59
N ASP A 714 32.53 -12.09 -4.30
CA ASP A 714 33.01 -11.13 -3.31
C ASP A 714 34.44 -11.45 -2.81
N THR A 715 35.08 -12.54 -3.29
CA THR A 715 36.43 -12.97 -2.81
C THR A 715 37.61 -12.69 -3.74
N THR A 716 37.38 -12.39 -5.01
CA THR A 716 38.44 -12.28 -6.02
C THR A 716 38.63 -10.84 -6.51
N VAL A 717 39.88 -10.49 -6.82
CA VAL A 717 40.32 -9.09 -7.02
C VAL A 717 39.93 -8.55 -8.42
N ASP A 718 39.53 -9.43 -9.35
CA ASP A 718 39.36 -9.18 -10.79
C ASP A 718 37.91 -9.40 -11.29
N ASN A 719 36.88 -9.06 -10.50
CA ASN A 719 35.51 -9.57 -10.68
C ASN A 719 34.59 -8.79 -11.62
N GLU A 720 35.00 -7.60 -12.06
CA GLU A 720 34.24 -6.80 -13.03
C GLU A 720 34.20 -7.49 -14.41
N SER A 721 35.26 -8.22 -14.81
CA SER A 721 35.27 -9.03 -16.03
C SER A 721 34.50 -10.35 -15.90
N ASP A 722 34.54 -10.99 -14.72
CA ASP A 722 33.79 -12.23 -14.45
C ASP A 722 32.26 -12.00 -14.53
N PHE A 723 31.80 -10.77 -14.24
CA PHE A 723 30.41 -10.36 -14.43
C PHE A 723 29.99 -10.45 -15.90
N TRP A 724 30.77 -9.84 -16.81
CA TRP A 724 30.50 -9.86 -18.26
C TRP A 724 30.52 -11.27 -18.84
N ASP A 725 31.37 -12.14 -18.29
CA ASP A 725 31.40 -13.55 -18.67
C ASP A 725 30.15 -14.32 -18.19
N ARG A 726 29.54 -13.91 -17.06
CA ARG A 726 28.37 -14.59 -16.49
C ARG A 726 27.01 -14.19 -17.07
N ALA A 727 26.90 -13.01 -17.67
CA ALA A 727 25.73 -12.60 -18.46
C ALA A 727 25.46 -13.54 -19.67
N ASN A 728 26.43 -14.39 -20.02
CA ASN A 728 26.31 -15.41 -21.06
C ASN A 728 25.70 -16.75 -20.56
N TYR A 729 25.40 -16.90 -19.27
CA TYR A 729 24.71 -18.08 -18.73
C TYR A 729 23.23 -17.77 -18.50
N GLU A 730 22.39 -18.78 -18.73
CA GLU A 730 20.96 -18.74 -18.46
C GLU A 730 20.62 -19.91 -17.55
N VAL A 731 20.02 -19.62 -16.41
CA VAL A 731 19.38 -20.64 -15.58
C VAL A 731 17.88 -20.51 -15.73
N GLU A 732 17.20 -21.64 -15.77
CA GLU A 732 15.74 -21.71 -15.88
C GLU A 732 15.21 -22.40 -14.63
N TYR A 733 14.16 -21.84 -14.05
CA TYR A 733 13.42 -22.42 -12.94
C TYR A 733 11.96 -22.53 -13.35
N GLU A 734 11.29 -23.62 -12.96
CA GLU A 734 9.92 -23.86 -13.41
C GLU A 734 9.01 -24.39 -12.30
N VAL A 735 7.72 -24.08 -12.45
CA VAL A 735 6.62 -24.87 -11.89
C VAL A 735 5.72 -25.30 -13.03
N THR A 736 5.31 -26.57 -12.99
CA THR A 736 4.56 -27.22 -14.08
C THR A 736 3.28 -27.83 -13.56
N ASN A 737 2.29 -27.98 -14.44
CA ASN A 737 0.99 -28.56 -14.13
C ASN A 737 0.17 -27.74 -13.12
N VAL A 738 0.32 -26.42 -13.11
CA VAL A 738 -0.57 -25.55 -12.33
C VAL A 738 -1.94 -25.60 -12.98
N ALA A 739 -2.97 -25.89 -12.19
CA ALA A 739 -4.31 -26.06 -12.71
C ALA A 739 -4.93 -24.70 -13.03
N ALA A 740 -5.48 -24.52 -14.24
CA ALA A 740 -6.10 -23.25 -14.64
C ALA A 740 -7.28 -22.86 -13.73
N ASN A 741 -8.01 -23.85 -13.21
CA ASN A 741 -9.13 -23.64 -12.28
C ASN A 741 -8.69 -23.28 -10.85
N ALA A 742 -7.40 -23.08 -10.60
CA ALA A 742 -6.91 -22.48 -9.35
C ALA A 742 -7.08 -20.96 -9.32
N PHE A 743 -7.38 -20.35 -10.48
CA PHE A 743 -7.60 -18.92 -10.62
C PHE A 743 -9.07 -18.64 -10.94
N ASP A 744 -9.52 -17.45 -10.56
CA ASP A 744 -10.81 -16.90 -11.02
C ASP A 744 -10.63 -16.20 -12.37
N GLU A 745 -11.69 -15.58 -12.88
CA GLU A 745 -11.61 -14.66 -14.02
C GLU A 745 -10.90 -13.35 -13.60
N GLY A 746 -10.19 -12.74 -14.55
CA GLY A 746 -9.66 -11.38 -14.39
C GLY A 746 -8.13 -11.33 -14.29
N TYR A 747 -7.63 -10.23 -13.73
CA TYR A 747 -6.19 -10.02 -13.55
C TYR A 747 -5.63 -10.86 -12.39
N HIS A 748 -4.44 -11.41 -12.62
CA HIS A 748 -3.65 -12.19 -11.68
C HIS A 748 -2.18 -11.81 -11.82
N MET A 749 -1.37 -12.21 -10.87
CA MET A 749 0.03 -11.87 -10.81
C MET A 749 0.89 -13.06 -10.43
N VAL A 750 2.07 -13.12 -11.04
CA VAL A 750 3.15 -14.03 -10.67
C VAL A 750 4.35 -13.22 -10.23
N ARG A 751 4.88 -13.55 -9.05
CA ARG A 751 6.15 -13.06 -8.54
C ARG A 751 7.16 -14.18 -8.51
N THR A 752 8.37 -13.97 -9.02
CA THR A 752 9.47 -14.92 -8.87
C THR A 752 10.63 -14.25 -8.17
N ARG A 753 11.08 -14.83 -7.05
CA ARG A 753 12.18 -14.33 -6.25
C ARG A 753 13.42 -15.18 -6.49
N LEU A 754 14.46 -14.55 -7.02
CA LEU A 754 15.68 -15.22 -7.45
C LEU A 754 16.80 -14.89 -6.47
N PHE A 755 17.31 -15.91 -5.78
CA PHE A 755 18.25 -15.78 -4.69
C PHE A 755 19.69 -15.91 -5.15
N ARG A 756 20.55 -15.07 -4.58
CA ARG A 756 22.01 -15.12 -4.73
C ARG A 756 22.65 -15.65 -3.45
N LYS A 757 23.74 -16.40 -3.59
CA LYS A 757 24.59 -16.82 -2.47
C LYS A 757 25.56 -15.70 -2.05
N ARG A 758 25.72 -15.47 -0.74
CA ARG A 758 26.73 -14.56 -0.15
C ARG A 758 27.97 -15.30 0.38
N LEU A 759 29.04 -14.53 0.60
CA LEU A 759 30.27 -14.95 1.28
C LEU A 759 30.01 -15.78 2.54
N GLY A 760 30.65 -16.94 2.65
CA GLY A 760 30.69 -17.79 3.85
C GLY A 760 29.53 -18.78 4.03
N GLY A 761 28.54 -18.76 3.13
CA GLY A 761 27.50 -19.79 3.03
C GLY A 761 26.11 -19.32 3.46
N PRO A 762 25.12 -20.23 3.55
CA PRO A 762 23.70 -19.91 3.77
C PRO A 762 23.38 -19.27 5.12
N ASN A 763 24.36 -19.07 6.01
CA ASN A 763 24.15 -18.52 7.35
C ASN A 763 24.78 -17.12 7.54
N ASP A 764 25.36 -16.51 6.50
CA ASP A 764 26.21 -15.32 6.64
C ASP A 764 25.47 -13.95 6.55
N GLY A 765 24.22 -13.86 7.05
CA GLY A 765 23.38 -12.64 7.14
C GLY A 765 22.04 -12.73 6.38
N CYS A 766 21.43 -11.61 5.95
CA CYS A 766 20.15 -11.61 5.23
C CYS A 766 20.21 -12.22 3.81
N ASP A 767 19.11 -12.72 3.28
CA ASP A 767 19.06 -13.14 1.88
C ASP A 767 19.19 -11.95 0.92
N ILE A 768 19.87 -12.18 -0.20
CA ILE A 768 19.96 -11.24 -1.33
C ILE A 768 19.20 -11.87 -2.49
N TYR A 769 18.20 -11.14 -2.99
CA TYR A 769 17.33 -11.61 -4.03
C TYR A 769 16.97 -10.50 -5.00
N ASN A 770 16.49 -10.90 -6.18
CA ASN A 770 15.74 -10.03 -7.07
C ASN A 770 14.32 -10.57 -7.19
N THR A 771 13.32 -9.71 -6.99
CA THR A 771 11.91 -10.06 -7.22
C THR A 771 11.47 -9.54 -8.58
N PHE A 772 11.06 -10.48 -9.44
CA PHE A 772 10.38 -10.17 -10.69
C PHE A 772 8.89 -10.33 -10.49
N THR A 773 8.12 -9.41 -11.07
CA THR A 773 6.67 -9.40 -11.02
C THR A 773 6.13 -9.37 -12.44
N LYS A 774 5.04 -10.09 -12.70
CA LYS A 774 4.36 -10.05 -13.98
C LYS A 774 2.86 -10.27 -13.80
N THR A 775 2.06 -9.39 -14.39
CA THR A 775 0.61 -9.55 -14.50
C THR A 775 0.23 -10.46 -15.67
N PHE A 776 -0.81 -11.27 -15.49
CA PHE A 776 -1.49 -12.00 -16.55
C PHE A 776 -3.02 -11.93 -16.36
N TYR A 777 -3.76 -12.17 -17.42
CA TYR A 777 -5.22 -12.19 -17.41
C TYR A 777 -5.72 -13.64 -17.59
N MET A 778 -6.59 -14.09 -16.69
CA MET A 778 -7.30 -15.35 -16.78
C MET A 778 -8.65 -15.15 -17.45
N ASP A 779 -8.78 -15.73 -18.64
CA ASP A 779 -9.98 -15.66 -19.48
C ASP A 779 -10.63 -17.05 -19.55
N GLN A 780 -11.42 -17.37 -18.53
CA GLN A 780 -12.06 -18.66 -18.34
C GLN A 780 -13.51 -18.70 -18.81
N TYR A 781 -14.21 -17.57 -18.71
CA TYR A 781 -15.64 -17.51 -19.03
C TYR A 781 -15.88 -16.80 -20.35
N ALA A 782 -16.83 -17.33 -21.12
CA ALA A 782 -17.39 -16.55 -22.22
C ALA A 782 -18.16 -15.35 -21.63
N PRO A 783 -18.10 -14.17 -22.26
CA PRO A 783 -18.88 -13.03 -21.84
C PRO A 783 -20.37 -13.38 -21.73
N THR A 784 -21.05 -12.83 -20.73
CA THR A 784 -22.45 -13.12 -20.45
C THR A 784 -23.31 -11.88 -20.64
N GLY A 785 -24.54 -12.07 -21.12
CA GLY A 785 -25.44 -10.96 -21.36
C GLY A 785 -26.89 -11.32 -21.06
N ILE A 786 -27.65 -10.32 -20.58
CA ILE A 786 -29.09 -10.40 -20.38
C ILE A 786 -29.81 -9.28 -21.12
N PHE A 787 -31.02 -9.55 -21.60
CA PHE A 787 -31.91 -8.50 -22.09
C PHE A 787 -32.47 -7.73 -20.90
N GLY A 788 -31.99 -6.50 -20.72
CA GLY A 788 -32.59 -5.54 -19.79
C GLY A 788 -33.95 -5.05 -20.29
N TYR A 789 -34.09 -4.90 -21.61
CA TYR A 789 -35.34 -4.52 -22.28
C TYR A 789 -35.32 -4.94 -23.77
N PRO A 790 -36.45 -5.40 -24.35
CA PRO A 790 -37.74 -5.67 -23.71
C PRO A 790 -37.69 -6.93 -22.83
N GLN A 791 -38.54 -6.99 -21.80
CA GLN A 791 -38.64 -8.18 -20.94
C GLN A 791 -39.43 -9.29 -21.66
N THR A 792 -39.16 -10.55 -21.31
CA THR A 792 -39.85 -11.70 -21.93
C THR A 792 -41.36 -11.60 -21.72
N GLY A 793 -42.13 -11.57 -22.81
CA GLY A 793 -43.60 -11.49 -22.79
C GLY A 793 -44.17 -10.07 -22.77
N GLU A 794 -43.33 -9.04 -22.83
CA GLU A 794 -43.76 -7.64 -22.94
C GLU A 794 -44.34 -7.33 -24.33
N ALA A 795 -45.50 -6.67 -24.36
CA ALA A 795 -46.14 -6.26 -25.61
C ALA A 795 -45.65 -4.87 -26.02
N LEU A 796 -44.94 -4.80 -27.15
CA LEU A 796 -44.44 -3.55 -27.71
C LEU A 796 -45.46 -2.96 -28.68
N TRP A 797 -45.91 -1.72 -28.44
CA TRP A 797 -46.98 -1.06 -29.19
C TRP A 797 -46.49 0.07 -30.12
N SER A 798 -45.18 0.28 -30.18
CA SER A 798 -44.54 1.32 -31.00
C SER A 798 -43.85 0.69 -32.21
N ARG A 799 -43.74 1.45 -33.29
CA ARG A 799 -42.91 1.10 -34.47
C ARG A 799 -41.42 1.34 -34.23
N GLU A 800 -41.09 2.06 -33.16
CA GLU A 800 -39.73 2.32 -32.70
C GLU A 800 -39.66 1.94 -31.22
N TYR A 801 -38.75 1.04 -30.87
CA TYR A 801 -38.49 0.64 -29.49
C TYR A 801 -36.98 0.57 -29.28
N GLY A 802 -36.53 1.00 -28.10
CA GLY A 802 -35.16 0.82 -27.66
C GLY A 802 -34.90 -0.64 -27.30
N MET A 803 -33.64 -1.03 -27.25
CA MET A 803 -33.23 -2.32 -26.71
C MET A 803 -32.06 -2.07 -25.77
N ALA A 804 -32.10 -2.71 -24.61
CA ALA A 804 -31.04 -2.62 -23.62
C ALA A 804 -30.52 -4.03 -23.37
N ILE A 805 -29.25 -4.26 -23.72
CA ILE A 805 -28.53 -5.46 -23.35
C ILE A 805 -27.58 -5.05 -22.23
N ARG A 806 -27.64 -5.78 -21.11
CA ARG A 806 -26.66 -5.66 -20.04
C ARG A 806 -25.68 -6.80 -20.21
N SER A 807 -24.41 -6.48 -20.29
CA SER A 807 -23.32 -7.45 -20.39
C SER A 807 -22.33 -7.18 -19.26
N ASP A 808 -21.38 -8.10 -19.07
CA ASP A 808 -20.15 -7.76 -18.36
C ASP A 808 -19.37 -6.64 -19.08
N ASP A 809 -18.53 -5.96 -18.31
CA ASP A 809 -17.70 -4.83 -18.72
C ASP A 809 -16.58 -5.20 -19.71
N THR A 810 -16.27 -6.49 -19.85
CA THR A 810 -15.29 -6.97 -20.84
C THR A 810 -15.84 -6.99 -22.28
N VAL A 811 -17.15 -6.78 -22.46
CA VAL A 811 -17.80 -6.80 -23.78
C VAL A 811 -17.61 -5.49 -24.53
N THR A 812 -16.78 -5.55 -25.57
CA THR A 812 -16.50 -4.42 -26.48
C THR A 812 -17.48 -4.31 -27.65
N GLU A 813 -18.18 -5.38 -27.99
CA GLU A 813 -19.14 -5.40 -29.10
C GLU A 813 -20.33 -6.33 -28.81
N VAL A 814 -21.55 -5.86 -29.12
CA VAL A 814 -22.77 -6.64 -29.01
C VAL A 814 -23.41 -6.80 -30.39
N MET A 815 -23.39 -8.02 -30.92
CA MET A 815 -24.02 -8.36 -32.19
C MET A 815 -25.48 -8.76 -31.99
N ILE A 816 -26.40 -8.06 -32.65
CA ILE A 816 -27.84 -8.24 -32.49
C ILE A 816 -28.44 -8.93 -33.71
N HIS A 817 -29.18 -10.01 -33.49
CA HIS A 817 -29.96 -10.70 -34.50
C HIS A 817 -31.44 -10.71 -34.11
N ILE A 818 -32.30 -10.12 -34.94
CA ILE A 818 -33.76 -10.09 -34.73
C ILE A 818 -34.40 -11.01 -35.77
N ASP A 819 -34.99 -12.10 -35.29
CA ASP A 819 -35.86 -12.97 -36.09
C ASP A 819 -37.30 -12.47 -35.97
N ASP A 820 -37.78 -11.75 -36.99
CA ASP A 820 -39.19 -11.36 -37.13
C ASP A 820 -39.90 -12.30 -38.10
N ASN A 821 -40.97 -12.95 -37.63
CA ASN A 821 -41.79 -13.85 -38.45
C ASN A 821 -42.79 -13.08 -39.35
N ASP A 822 -42.94 -11.77 -39.19
CA ASP A 822 -43.78 -10.89 -40.03
C ASP A 822 -43.12 -9.49 -40.22
N PRO A 823 -42.04 -9.41 -41.03
CA PRO A 823 -41.17 -8.23 -41.16
C PRO A 823 -41.79 -7.00 -41.83
#